data_AF-A0A8H7CT06-F1
#
_entry.id   AF-A0A8H7CT06-F1
#
_cell.length_a   1.000
_cell.length_b   1.000
_cell.length_c   1.000
_cell.angle_alpha   90.00
_cell.angle_beta   90.00
_cell.angle_gamma   90.00
#
_symmetry.space_group_name_H-M   'P 1'
#
loop_
_entity.id
_entity.type
_entity.pdbx_description
1 polymer ?
#
loop_
_entity_poly.entity_id
_entity_poly.type
_entity_poly.pdbx_seq_one_letter_code
_entity_poly.pdbx_strand_id
1 'polypeptide(L)'
;MPSTKSMLLWLSLVLQCLDLVHALPVDGRDEMGVLARKTGKKSGKGTASTPKVSTATDGSTIIDQTVVINGLNMRFKVSAPSTELVANGAQGTGTLGLNVLFHGDGGQSFFDFPNQGVNSNLMGVALLTPDPGLRWGGSDPNDNTGLVRPDGAAHSAAVNQLLTTVLPTVVNFDSSQIFLEGVSGGSLLLSGFMIPTFGASLAVPGAIMGCGGLVPQVPVQGDISGLRLHFQSTTDDLASLQQSIPQAIKAYEQIITNTTLLTADASPVGGHCEFDEKDFVSGVQLLTDNFNSIITNANPVAHSVVGHEDIYAADAIQPQGSIADGAVGQAGTAVQAAGATAQTGAAEQATGQAGTVAQAGTDQTATGNTKATKSDLAKLIASLFGNLLEIILWVPYGERQFQWQKTYGMLYRTKGCFGENRLMISDPETLKHVLSHPATYMKSRQQQLVNETGLGSGSLLFVEGDAHRRIRAVMNPAFSAASIRALGPTLRKAAREISELWEALLECQASDDVLDIYPSLHATTLQAVGEGVVGYNFQADKDFAARYHNLVVIAADRSKTSVLTDGILPYIPRPVMKILLKFPPPAVGKLLEFKSAIGTLAKKLIKDKMDALELGVEPEKDLMSVLVDSNSQSTSKMTFEEIKDQFATITVAGEDTTANTVAWSLYELAKNPDLQQKLRAELDEAGPADSIDYDRLPVLNALIKEVLRLYSTVPQTERVAAKDSVLPLSQSITTSSGKVITEIPVKKGQHLIIAISSYHRLTSVWGADAEEFKPSRWLDGNVPSAGTSLGPYSNLLSFLGGSRTCIGWRFSIAEMQIIISELVRKFSFALPSEVEVQRTFAITLVPMTADGPRLPLRVVRL
;
A
#
# COMPACT_ATOMS: atom_id res chain seq x y z
N MET A 1 -33.87 -2.78 16.70
CA MET A 1 -34.77 -3.14 15.58
C MET A 1 -35.95 -2.19 15.62
N PRO A 2 -36.30 -1.47 14.54
CA PRO A 2 -37.49 -0.63 14.54
C PRO A 2 -38.75 -1.49 14.34
N SER A 3 -39.89 -1.02 14.87
CA SER A 3 -41.17 -1.73 14.86
C SER A 3 -41.75 -1.87 13.44
N THR A 4 -42.63 -2.85 13.24
CA THR A 4 -43.36 -3.13 11.99
C THR A 4 -44.10 -1.90 11.40
N LYS A 5 -44.49 -0.93 12.24
CA LYS A 5 -45.06 0.35 11.78
C LYS A 5 -44.04 1.26 11.09
N SER A 6 -42.78 1.20 11.50
CA SER A 6 -41.68 1.93 10.86
C SER A 6 -41.37 1.37 9.47
N MET A 7 -41.56 0.06 9.26
CA MET A 7 -41.32 -0.62 7.99
C MET A 7 -42.37 -0.29 6.91
N LEU A 8 -43.62 -0.02 7.31
CA LEU A 8 -44.70 0.43 6.41
C LEU A 8 -44.55 1.90 6.00
N LEU A 9 -44.13 2.76 6.93
CA LEU A 9 -43.71 4.13 6.64
C LEU A 9 -42.50 4.16 5.68
N TRP A 10 -41.57 3.21 5.84
CA TRP A 10 -40.44 2.98 4.94
C TRP A 10 -40.87 2.63 3.52
N LEU A 11 -41.82 1.71 3.35
CA LEU A 11 -42.29 1.31 2.02
C LEU A 11 -43.01 2.47 1.32
N SER A 12 -43.80 3.26 2.07
CA SER A 12 -44.48 4.46 1.56
C SER A 12 -43.51 5.55 1.14
N LEU A 13 -42.41 5.78 1.87
CA LEU A 13 -41.44 6.83 1.55
C LEU A 13 -40.60 6.46 0.32
N VAL A 14 -40.25 5.18 0.17
CA VAL A 14 -39.53 4.65 -1.00
C VAL A 14 -40.42 4.69 -2.25
N LEU A 15 -41.70 4.32 -2.14
CA LEU A 15 -42.66 4.41 -3.24
C LEU A 15 -42.91 5.87 -3.68
N GLN A 16 -43.03 6.81 -2.74
CA GLN A 16 -43.18 8.24 -3.06
C GLN A 16 -41.94 8.86 -3.72
N CYS A 17 -40.75 8.32 -3.51
CA CYS A 17 -39.55 8.71 -4.23
C CYS A 17 -39.45 8.09 -5.64
N LEU A 18 -40.14 6.96 -5.87
CA LEU A 18 -40.18 6.25 -7.15
C LEU A 18 -41.31 6.74 -8.09
N ASP A 19 -42.38 7.34 -7.56
CA ASP A 19 -43.54 7.83 -8.33
C ASP A 19 -43.26 9.05 -9.24
N LEU A 20 -42.05 9.60 -9.23
CA LEU A 20 -41.65 10.74 -10.07
C LEU A 20 -41.13 10.35 -11.47
N VAL A 21 -41.10 9.07 -11.81
CA VAL A 21 -40.67 8.61 -13.14
C VAL A 21 -41.56 7.45 -13.61
N HIS A 22 -42.55 7.74 -14.44
CA HIS A 22 -43.29 6.72 -15.21
C HIS A 22 -43.53 7.22 -16.64
N ALA A 23 -43.14 6.42 -17.64
CA ALA A 23 -43.94 6.12 -18.82
C ALA A 23 -43.25 5.09 -19.77
N LEU A 24 -43.91 3.93 -19.94
CA LEU A 24 -44.04 3.07 -21.15
C LEU A 24 -43.08 1.85 -21.39
N PRO A 25 -43.57 0.80 -22.10
CA PRO A 25 -43.27 -0.63 -21.84
C PRO A 25 -42.61 -1.38 -23.03
N VAL A 26 -42.29 -2.69 -22.88
CA VAL A 26 -42.68 -3.84 -23.74
C VAL A 26 -41.89 -5.12 -23.42
N ASP A 27 -42.59 -6.25 -23.64
CA ASP A 27 -42.40 -7.69 -23.42
C ASP A 27 -41.09 -8.41 -23.84
N GLY A 28 -40.92 -9.61 -23.27
CA GLY A 28 -40.24 -10.75 -23.94
C GLY A 28 -39.63 -11.79 -23.00
N ARG A 29 -40.22 -12.99 -22.97
CA ARG A 29 -39.81 -14.17 -22.15
C ARG A 29 -38.57 -14.88 -22.74
N ASP A 30 -37.82 -15.63 -21.91
CA ASP A 30 -37.86 -17.11 -21.94
C ASP A 30 -36.99 -17.78 -20.85
N GLU A 31 -37.48 -18.93 -20.42
CA GLU A 31 -36.95 -19.82 -19.38
C GLU A 31 -35.85 -20.77 -19.90
N MET A 32 -34.98 -21.23 -18.99
CA MET A 32 -34.38 -22.58 -18.85
C MET A 32 -33.08 -22.42 -18.02
N GLY A 33 -32.66 -23.28 -17.10
CA GLY A 33 -33.06 -24.61 -16.67
C GLY A 33 -31.92 -25.12 -15.78
N VAL A 34 -32.24 -25.65 -14.60
CA VAL A 34 -31.30 -26.03 -13.54
C VAL A 34 -30.65 -27.38 -13.82
N LEU A 35 -29.32 -27.50 -13.66
CA LEU A 35 -28.64 -28.79 -13.52
C LEU A 35 -27.53 -28.73 -12.46
N ALA A 36 -27.60 -29.64 -11.50
CA ALA A 36 -26.65 -29.86 -10.41
C ALA A 36 -25.86 -31.16 -10.63
N ARG A 37 -24.56 -31.18 -10.25
CA ARG A 37 -23.76 -32.39 -9.89
C ARG A 37 -22.45 -31.94 -9.22
N LYS A 38 -22.26 -32.22 -7.93
CA LYS A 38 -21.60 -33.39 -7.28
C LYS A 38 -20.06 -33.36 -7.32
N THR A 39 -19.51 -33.14 -6.13
CA THR A 39 -18.09 -33.12 -5.74
C THR A 39 -17.49 -34.51 -5.58
N GLY A 40 -16.26 -34.71 -6.06
CA GLY A 40 -15.39 -35.84 -5.71
C GLY A 40 -14.01 -35.32 -5.31
N LYS A 41 -13.51 -35.74 -4.13
CA LYS A 41 -12.24 -35.32 -3.50
C LYS A 41 -11.20 -36.42 -3.70
N LYS A 42 -9.97 -36.10 -4.12
CA LYS A 42 -8.80 -37.02 -4.04
C LYS A 42 -7.53 -36.28 -3.62
N SER A 43 -6.79 -36.89 -2.71
CA SER A 43 -5.48 -36.50 -2.15
C SER A 43 -4.33 -37.16 -2.92
N GLY A 44 -3.21 -36.44 -3.14
CA GLY A 44 -1.99 -36.97 -3.80
C GLY A 44 -0.73 -36.78 -2.94
N LYS A 45 0.15 -37.80 -2.96
CA LYS A 45 1.45 -37.90 -2.27
C LYS A 45 2.56 -37.14 -3.05
N GLY A 46 3.54 -36.59 -2.35
CA GLY A 46 4.63 -35.77 -2.91
C GLY A 46 5.78 -36.58 -3.56
N THR A 47 6.30 -36.05 -4.67
CA THR A 47 7.49 -36.50 -5.41
C THR A 47 8.48 -35.33 -5.54
N ALA A 48 9.79 -35.60 -5.50
CA ALA A 48 10.84 -34.59 -5.69
C ALA A 48 10.68 -33.86 -7.04
N SER A 49 10.92 -32.56 -7.07
CA SER A 49 10.73 -31.73 -8.28
C SER A 49 11.97 -31.76 -9.17
N THR A 50 11.78 -31.72 -10.50
CA THR A 50 12.86 -31.45 -11.45
C THR A 50 13.53 -30.11 -11.11
N PRO A 51 14.88 -30.03 -11.07
CA PRO A 51 15.57 -28.77 -10.81
C PRO A 51 15.22 -27.72 -11.88
N LYS A 52 14.86 -26.51 -11.45
CA LYS A 52 14.73 -25.35 -12.33
C LYS A 52 16.07 -24.62 -12.40
N VAL A 53 16.52 -24.27 -13.60
CA VAL A 53 17.82 -23.63 -13.84
C VAL A 53 17.59 -22.23 -14.40
N SER A 54 18.23 -21.22 -13.81
CA SER A 54 18.22 -19.83 -14.27
C SER A 54 19.60 -19.17 -14.11
N THR A 55 19.76 -17.90 -14.50
CA THR A 55 21.03 -17.18 -14.43
C THR A 55 20.94 -16.06 -13.38
N ALA A 56 21.98 -15.91 -12.57
CA ALA A 56 22.14 -14.83 -11.59
C ALA A 56 22.61 -13.52 -12.25
N THR A 57 22.57 -12.44 -11.49
CA THR A 57 22.96 -11.09 -11.95
C THR A 57 24.43 -10.97 -12.37
N ASP A 58 25.32 -11.81 -11.81
CA ASP A 58 26.75 -11.87 -12.12
C ASP A 58 27.11 -12.90 -13.21
N GLY A 59 26.10 -13.57 -13.79
CA GLY A 59 26.28 -14.63 -14.78
C GLY A 59 26.42 -16.04 -14.19
N SER A 60 26.41 -16.20 -12.86
CA SER A 60 26.37 -17.51 -12.20
C SER A 60 25.08 -18.28 -12.52
N THR A 61 25.11 -19.61 -12.35
CA THR A 61 23.94 -20.46 -12.59
C THR A 61 23.19 -20.68 -11.29
N ILE A 62 21.88 -20.43 -11.31
CA ILE A 62 20.97 -20.68 -10.20
C ILE A 62 20.26 -22.02 -10.40
N ILE A 63 20.28 -22.85 -9.38
CA ILE A 63 19.50 -24.09 -9.29
C ILE A 63 18.45 -23.93 -8.18
N ASP A 64 17.17 -24.03 -8.55
CA ASP A 64 16.02 -24.06 -7.64
C ASP A 64 15.42 -25.47 -7.61
N GLN A 65 15.46 -26.11 -6.44
CA GLN A 65 15.06 -27.50 -6.30
C GLN A 65 14.34 -27.76 -4.97
N THR A 66 13.34 -28.64 -5.00
CA THR A 66 12.69 -29.20 -3.80
C THR A 66 13.09 -30.67 -3.65
N VAL A 67 13.58 -31.02 -2.46
CA VAL A 67 13.92 -32.38 -2.04
C VAL A 67 13.14 -32.77 -0.81
N VAL A 68 12.91 -34.07 -0.61
CA VAL A 68 12.27 -34.59 0.60
C VAL A 68 13.35 -35.06 1.56
N ILE A 69 13.45 -34.43 2.73
CA ILE A 69 14.43 -34.75 3.77
C ILE A 69 13.67 -35.00 5.06
N ASN A 70 13.82 -36.19 5.66
CA ASN A 70 13.12 -36.57 6.89
C ASN A 70 11.60 -36.36 6.84
N GLY A 71 10.99 -36.55 5.67
CA GLY A 71 9.55 -36.34 5.44
C GLY A 71 9.14 -34.88 5.25
N LEU A 72 10.09 -33.94 5.29
CA LEU A 72 9.89 -32.52 5.08
C LEU A 72 10.28 -32.13 3.65
N ASN A 73 9.47 -31.32 2.98
CA ASN A 73 9.77 -30.78 1.66
C ASN A 73 10.70 -29.58 1.81
N MET A 74 12.00 -29.80 1.62
CA MET A 74 13.03 -28.76 1.69
C MET A 74 13.25 -28.17 0.31
N ARG A 75 12.88 -26.91 0.12
CA ARG A 75 13.16 -26.18 -1.12
C ARG A 75 14.35 -25.24 -0.91
N PHE A 76 15.29 -25.24 -1.84
CA PHE A 76 16.48 -24.39 -1.79
C PHE A 76 16.79 -23.81 -3.16
N LYS A 77 17.49 -22.68 -3.16
CA LYS A 77 18.16 -22.09 -4.31
C LYS A 77 19.64 -22.05 -4.03
N VAL A 78 20.47 -22.40 -5.01
CA VAL A 78 21.91 -22.19 -4.97
C VAL A 78 22.36 -21.48 -6.23
N SER A 79 23.15 -20.42 -6.09
CA SER A 79 23.78 -19.70 -7.19
C SER A 79 25.28 -19.98 -7.16
N ALA A 80 25.79 -20.56 -8.24
CA ALA A 80 27.18 -20.98 -8.33
C ALA A 80 27.74 -20.77 -9.74
N PRO A 81 29.03 -20.47 -9.88
CA PRO A 81 29.71 -20.53 -11.17
C PRO A 81 29.52 -21.90 -11.81
N SER A 82 29.39 -21.94 -13.13
CA SER A 82 29.18 -23.20 -13.87
C SER A 82 30.28 -24.24 -13.64
N THR A 83 31.48 -23.80 -13.28
CA THR A 83 32.63 -24.65 -12.92
C THR A 83 32.47 -25.36 -11.58
N GLU A 84 31.68 -24.81 -10.66
CA GLU A 84 31.42 -25.38 -9.34
C GLU A 84 30.15 -26.25 -9.34
N LEU A 85 29.35 -26.23 -10.41
CA LEU A 85 28.19 -27.11 -10.55
C LEU A 85 28.58 -28.56 -10.81
N VAL A 86 27.94 -29.49 -10.09
CA VAL A 86 28.21 -30.92 -10.22
C VAL A 86 27.47 -31.49 -11.42
N ALA A 87 28.18 -31.71 -12.53
CA ALA A 87 27.64 -32.46 -13.66
C ALA A 87 27.70 -33.97 -13.38
N ASN A 88 26.56 -34.67 -13.44
CA ASN A 88 26.48 -36.13 -13.40
C ASN A 88 27.08 -36.82 -12.15
N GLY A 89 27.02 -36.18 -10.98
CA GLY A 89 27.32 -36.82 -9.70
C GLY A 89 28.81 -37.03 -9.36
N ALA A 90 29.72 -36.40 -10.09
CA ALA A 90 31.14 -36.38 -9.72
C ALA A 90 31.38 -35.36 -8.60
N GLN A 91 31.42 -35.84 -7.35
CA GLN A 91 31.72 -34.99 -6.18
C GLN A 91 33.20 -34.59 -6.17
N GLY A 92 33.47 -33.29 -6.05
CA GLY A 92 34.79 -32.71 -5.87
C GLY A 92 34.81 -31.74 -4.69
N THR A 93 36.01 -31.32 -4.27
CA THR A 93 36.16 -30.22 -3.30
C THR A 93 36.17 -28.89 -4.07
N GLY A 94 35.17 -28.04 -3.84
CA GLY A 94 35.09 -26.71 -4.44
C GLY A 94 36.02 -25.71 -3.74
N THR A 95 36.28 -24.58 -4.39
CA THR A 95 37.16 -23.53 -3.84
C THR A 95 36.41 -22.37 -3.19
N LEU A 96 35.10 -22.27 -3.45
CA LEU A 96 34.19 -21.28 -2.88
C LEU A 96 33.45 -21.86 -1.69
N GLY A 97 33.22 -21.04 -0.65
CA GLY A 97 32.33 -21.38 0.47
C GLY A 97 30.86 -21.10 0.14
N LEU A 98 30.00 -21.23 1.16
CA LEU A 98 28.56 -20.94 1.06
C LEU A 98 28.17 -19.80 2.01
N ASN A 99 27.37 -18.85 1.51
CA ASN A 99 26.53 -17.99 2.33
C ASN A 99 25.09 -18.51 2.30
N VAL A 100 24.64 -19.12 3.41
CA VAL A 100 23.35 -19.80 3.52
C VAL A 100 22.33 -18.91 4.21
N LEU A 101 21.41 -18.38 3.42
CA LEU A 101 20.34 -17.48 3.84
C LEU A 101 19.06 -18.25 4.21
N PHE A 102 18.64 -18.11 5.46
CA PHE A 102 17.39 -18.62 6.01
C PHE A 102 16.36 -17.51 5.94
N HIS A 103 15.34 -17.71 5.12
CA HIS A 103 14.30 -16.72 4.96
C HIS A 103 13.50 -16.45 6.25
N GLY A 104 12.92 -15.27 6.38
CA GLY A 104 11.99 -14.96 7.48
C GLY A 104 10.59 -15.54 7.28
N ASP A 105 9.74 -15.43 8.30
CA ASP A 105 8.42 -16.09 8.39
C ASP A 105 7.35 -15.70 7.33
N GLY A 106 7.77 -15.06 6.23
CA GLY A 106 6.96 -14.79 5.03
C GLY A 106 7.60 -15.23 3.72
N GLY A 107 8.76 -15.92 3.74
CA GLY A 107 9.42 -16.43 2.52
C GLY A 107 10.26 -15.43 1.73
N GLN A 108 10.15 -14.13 2.03
CA GLN A 108 10.52 -13.06 1.10
C GLN A 108 11.96 -13.14 0.58
N SER A 109 12.97 -13.29 1.46
CA SER A 109 14.37 -13.34 1.03
C SER A 109 14.75 -14.61 0.25
N PHE A 110 13.99 -15.71 0.36
CA PHE A 110 14.14 -16.85 -0.54
C PHE A 110 13.62 -16.53 -1.96
N PHE A 111 12.53 -15.78 -2.05
CA PHE A 111 11.94 -15.41 -3.34
C PHE A 111 12.77 -14.34 -4.04
N ASP A 112 13.24 -13.33 -3.30
CA ASP A 112 14.10 -12.26 -3.81
C ASP A 112 15.52 -12.74 -4.09
N PHE A 113 16.00 -13.73 -3.33
CA PHE A 113 17.34 -14.32 -3.40
C PHE A 113 18.46 -13.26 -3.51
N PRO A 114 18.60 -12.38 -2.49
CA PRO A 114 19.47 -11.21 -2.57
C PRO A 114 20.96 -11.58 -2.65
N ASN A 115 21.37 -12.70 -2.03
CA ASN A 115 22.75 -13.19 -2.02
C ASN A 115 23.13 -14.03 -3.25
N GLN A 116 22.48 -13.84 -4.41
CA GLN A 116 22.71 -14.67 -5.60
C GLN A 116 24.07 -14.44 -6.31
N GLY A 117 24.78 -13.35 -6.02
CA GLY A 117 26.12 -13.11 -6.58
C GLY A 117 27.22 -13.80 -5.76
N VAL A 118 28.30 -14.21 -6.42
CA VAL A 118 29.50 -14.66 -5.70
C VAL A 118 30.18 -13.44 -5.07
N ASN A 119 30.21 -13.38 -3.74
CA ASN A 119 30.82 -12.29 -3.00
C ASN A 119 31.78 -12.85 -1.95
N SER A 120 32.97 -12.26 -1.85
CA SER A 120 33.96 -12.60 -0.80
C SER A 120 34.29 -14.10 -0.73
N ASN A 121 34.41 -14.73 -1.91
CA ASN A 121 34.68 -16.17 -2.06
C ASN A 121 33.55 -17.10 -1.56
N LEU A 122 32.33 -16.60 -1.45
CA LEU A 122 31.13 -17.35 -1.05
C LEU A 122 30.07 -17.35 -2.14
N MET A 123 29.47 -18.53 -2.34
CA MET A 123 28.30 -18.72 -3.20
C MET A 123 27.01 -18.53 -2.43
N GLY A 124 26.00 -17.99 -3.10
CA GLY A 124 24.67 -17.77 -2.54
C GLY A 124 23.88 -19.06 -2.39
N VAL A 125 23.36 -19.31 -1.20
CA VAL A 125 22.32 -20.31 -0.95
C VAL A 125 21.16 -19.64 -0.25
N ALA A 126 19.93 -19.92 -0.67
CA ALA A 126 18.73 -19.53 0.06
C ALA A 126 17.87 -20.76 0.35
N LEU A 127 17.40 -20.88 1.58
CA LEU A 127 16.55 -21.97 2.03
C LEU A 127 15.12 -21.46 2.19
N LEU A 128 14.13 -22.31 1.87
CA LEU A 128 12.73 -22.12 2.22
C LEU A 128 12.32 -23.18 3.25
N THR A 129 11.60 -22.75 4.28
CA THR A 129 11.11 -23.58 5.37
C THR A 129 10.16 -24.64 4.84
N PRO A 130 10.20 -25.86 5.39
CA PRO A 130 9.27 -26.91 5.00
C PRO A 130 7.87 -26.74 5.60
N ASP A 131 7.67 -25.77 6.50
CA ASP A 131 6.34 -25.47 7.07
C ASP A 131 5.43 -24.79 6.04
N PRO A 132 4.19 -25.29 5.82
CA PRO A 132 3.24 -24.69 4.88
C PRO A 132 2.82 -23.24 5.22
N GLY A 133 2.97 -22.82 6.47
CA GLY A 133 2.74 -21.45 6.93
C GLY A 133 3.94 -20.53 6.73
N LEU A 134 5.00 -21.02 6.09
CA LEU A 134 6.28 -20.35 5.90
C LEU A 134 6.98 -19.98 7.21
N ARG A 135 6.77 -20.76 8.28
CA ARG A 135 7.40 -20.51 9.58
C ARG A 135 8.51 -21.48 9.88
N TRP A 136 9.70 -20.98 10.20
CA TRP A 136 10.76 -21.88 10.64
C TRP A 136 10.47 -22.47 12.02
N GLY A 137 10.53 -23.79 12.16
CA GLY A 137 10.20 -24.51 13.39
C GLY A 137 8.71 -24.55 13.72
N GLY A 138 7.84 -24.26 12.75
CA GLY A 138 6.38 -24.29 12.91
C GLY A 138 5.83 -23.15 13.77
N SER A 139 4.56 -23.24 14.13
CA SER A 139 3.90 -22.33 15.06
C SER A 139 3.04 -23.06 16.05
N ASP A 140 3.14 -22.70 17.33
CA ASP A 140 2.13 -23.09 18.32
C ASP A 140 0.86 -22.24 18.11
N PRO A 141 -0.30 -22.86 17.82
CA PRO A 141 -1.56 -22.12 17.64
C PRO A 141 -2.04 -21.39 18.91
N ASN A 142 -1.45 -21.68 20.07
CA ASN A 142 -1.72 -20.99 21.32
C ASN A 142 -0.70 -19.88 21.64
N ASP A 143 0.38 -19.77 20.86
CA ASP A 143 1.39 -18.73 21.01
C ASP A 143 1.16 -17.57 20.02
N ASN A 144 0.80 -16.42 20.56
CA ASN A 144 0.63 -15.19 19.77
C ASN A 144 1.94 -14.38 19.65
N THR A 145 3.03 -14.81 20.31
CA THR A 145 4.33 -14.11 20.27
C THR A 145 5.15 -14.50 19.04
N GLY A 146 4.92 -15.70 18.50
CA GLY A 146 5.70 -16.26 17.39
C GLY A 146 7.08 -16.76 17.83
N LEU A 147 7.33 -16.90 19.13
CA LEU A 147 8.62 -17.35 19.66
C LEU A 147 8.63 -18.85 19.95
N VAL A 148 7.46 -19.49 20.11
CA VAL A 148 7.36 -20.93 20.35
C VAL A 148 7.45 -21.69 19.01
N ARG A 149 8.55 -22.44 18.85
CA ARG A 149 8.89 -23.19 17.63
C ARG A 149 8.93 -24.70 17.89
N PRO A 150 7.76 -25.38 17.93
CA PRO A 150 7.67 -26.79 18.33
C PRO A 150 8.46 -27.74 17.41
N ASP A 151 8.59 -27.40 16.13
CA ASP A 151 9.26 -28.22 15.12
C ASP A 151 10.71 -27.77 14.83
N GLY A 152 11.26 -26.84 15.65
CA GLY A 152 12.58 -26.24 15.42
C GLY A 152 13.72 -27.25 15.33
N ALA A 153 13.68 -28.31 16.14
CA ALA A 153 14.66 -29.40 16.10
C ALA A 153 14.56 -30.22 14.80
N ALA A 154 13.33 -30.54 14.36
CA ALA A 154 13.09 -31.31 13.14
C ALA A 154 13.52 -30.52 11.88
N HIS A 155 13.21 -29.23 11.83
CA HIS A 155 13.64 -28.34 10.74
C HIS A 155 15.16 -28.21 10.70
N SER A 156 15.82 -28.02 11.85
CA SER A 156 17.28 -27.91 11.93
C SER A 156 17.97 -29.20 11.47
N ALA A 157 17.44 -30.37 11.83
CA ALA A 157 17.97 -31.65 11.37
C ALA A 157 17.85 -31.82 9.84
N ALA A 158 16.73 -31.39 9.25
CA ALA A 158 16.53 -31.43 7.80
C ALA A 158 17.45 -30.45 7.06
N VAL A 159 17.67 -29.25 7.61
CA VAL A 159 18.64 -28.28 7.09
C VAL A 159 20.05 -28.84 7.15
N ASN A 160 20.46 -29.42 8.28
CA ASN A 160 21.79 -30.04 8.40
C ASN A 160 22.00 -31.10 7.31
N GLN A 161 21.05 -32.01 7.13
CA GLN A 161 21.12 -33.03 6.08
C GLN A 161 21.11 -32.44 4.66
N LEU A 162 20.39 -31.33 4.44
CA LEU A 162 20.45 -30.60 3.17
C LEU A 162 21.88 -30.11 2.90
N LEU A 163 22.51 -29.45 3.87
CA LEU A 163 23.86 -28.90 3.75
C LEU A 163 24.94 -29.99 3.60
N THR A 164 24.84 -31.08 4.35
CA THR A 164 25.90 -32.11 4.39
C THR A 164 25.75 -33.20 3.34
N THR A 165 24.55 -33.38 2.77
CA THR A 165 24.26 -34.54 1.93
C THR A 165 23.62 -34.18 0.60
N VAL A 166 22.78 -33.15 0.55
CA VAL A 166 22.09 -32.78 -0.71
C VAL A 166 22.89 -31.76 -1.50
N LEU A 167 23.27 -30.63 -0.90
CA LEU A 167 24.02 -29.57 -1.61
C LEU A 167 25.31 -30.09 -2.26
N PRO A 168 26.10 -31.00 -1.65
CA PRO A 168 27.28 -31.59 -2.30
C PRO A 168 26.97 -32.46 -3.54
N THR A 169 25.69 -32.75 -3.84
CA THR A 169 25.30 -33.43 -5.08
C THR A 169 24.92 -32.43 -6.19
N VAL A 170 24.82 -31.15 -5.84
CA VAL A 170 24.39 -30.06 -6.73
C VAL A 170 25.54 -29.10 -7.04
N VAL A 171 26.37 -28.79 -6.03
CA VAL A 171 27.49 -27.85 -6.13
C VAL A 171 28.70 -28.36 -5.33
N ASN A 172 29.90 -28.16 -5.86
CA ASN A 172 31.15 -28.35 -5.14
C ASN A 172 31.46 -27.07 -4.34
N PHE A 173 31.77 -27.20 -3.05
CA PHE A 173 32.11 -26.05 -2.20
C PHE A 173 33.10 -26.47 -1.11
N ASP A 174 33.75 -25.48 -0.49
CA ASP A 174 34.57 -25.68 0.70
C ASP A 174 33.66 -25.82 1.93
N SER A 175 33.56 -27.03 2.46
CA SER A 175 32.72 -27.34 3.62
C SER A 175 33.22 -26.74 4.94
N SER A 176 34.44 -26.17 4.96
CA SER A 176 34.95 -25.39 6.10
C SER A 176 34.52 -23.92 6.07
N GLN A 177 33.87 -23.48 4.99
CA GLN A 177 33.45 -22.09 4.77
C GLN A 177 31.93 -22.00 4.57
N ILE A 178 31.15 -22.34 5.60
CA ILE A 178 29.68 -22.24 5.58
C ILE A 178 29.22 -21.15 6.54
N PHE A 179 28.81 -20.01 5.99
CA PHE A 179 28.25 -18.89 6.74
C PHE A 179 26.74 -18.98 6.77
N LEU A 180 26.13 -18.67 7.92
CA LEU A 180 24.69 -18.75 8.10
C LEU A 180 24.11 -17.35 8.32
N GLU A 181 23.05 -17.03 7.61
CA GLU A 181 22.33 -15.77 7.75
C GLU A 181 20.85 -16.05 8.00
N GLY A 182 20.32 -15.49 9.07
CA GLY A 182 18.90 -15.57 9.39
C GLY A 182 18.24 -14.21 9.23
N VAL A 183 17.01 -14.23 8.72
CA VAL A 183 16.09 -13.09 8.79
C VAL A 183 14.88 -13.48 9.60
N SER A 184 14.49 -12.70 10.60
CA SER A 184 13.29 -12.90 11.44
C SER A 184 13.15 -14.35 11.93
N GLY A 185 12.15 -15.10 11.44
CA GLY A 185 11.95 -16.52 11.73
C GLY A 185 13.16 -17.42 11.46
N GLY A 186 13.94 -17.13 10.41
CA GLY A 186 15.20 -17.83 10.13
C GLY A 186 16.21 -17.65 11.26
N SER A 187 16.32 -16.43 11.79
CA SER A 187 17.17 -16.11 12.95
C SER A 187 16.70 -16.85 14.21
N LEU A 188 15.39 -17.00 14.42
CA LEU A 188 14.83 -17.75 15.55
C LEU A 188 15.18 -19.24 15.47
N LEU A 189 15.14 -19.84 14.28
CA LEU A 189 15.58 -21.21 14.08
C LEU A 189 17.09 -21.35 14.31
N LEU A 190 17.87 -20.44 13.73
CA LEU A 190 19.32 -20.47 13.82
C LEU A 190 19.78 -20.40 15.28
N SER A 191 19.36 -19.36 15.99
CA SER A 191 19.74 -19.13 17.39
C SER A 191 19.05 -20.07 18.39
N GLY A 192 17.83 -20.52 18.12
CA GLY A 192 17.12 -21.42 19.04
C GLY A 192 17.53 -22.88 18.93
N PHE A 193 17.85 -23.37 17.73
CA PHE A 193 17.90 -24.81 17.45
C PHE A 193 19.11 -25.23 16.61
N MET A 194 19.36 -24.56 15.48
CA MET A 194 20.37 -24.99 14.51
C MET A 194 21.79 -24.83 15.06
N ILE A 195 22.16 -23.65 15.54
CA ILE A 195 23.50 -23.37 16.06
C ILE A 195 23.81 -24.20 17.31
N PRO A 196 22.91 -24.28 18.32
CA PRO A 196 23.16 -25.12 19.48
C PRO A 196 23.39 -26.58 19.11
N THR A 197 22.67 -27.12 18.12
CA THR A 197 22.75 -28.55 17.78
C THR A 197 23.86 -28.87 16.78
N PHE A 198 24.05 -28.05 15.75
CA PHE A 198 24.84 -28.37 14.56
C PHE A 198 25.95 -27.35 14.26
N GLY A 199 26.05 -26.25 15.02
CA GLY A 199 27.04 -25.20 14.76
C GLY A 199 28.48 -25.73 14.77
N ALA A 200 28.82 -26.58 15.75
CA ALA A 200 30.13 -27.21 15.85
C ALA A 200 30.38 -28.24 14.72
N SER A 201 29.39 -29.07 14.38
CA SER A 201 29.56 -30.11 13.36
C SER A 201 29.66 -29.57 11.93
N LEU A 202 29.05 -28.42 11.68
CA LEU A 202 29.16 -27.70 10.41
C LEU A 202 30.37 -26.76 10.35
N ALA A 203 31.18 -26.72 11.42
CA ALA A 203 32.34 -25.82 11.56
C ALA A 203 32.02 -24.36 11.19
N VAL A 204 30.83 -23.87 11.58
CA VAL A 204 30.34 -22.54 11.18
C VAL A 204 31.29 -21.46 11.72
N PRO A 205 31.95 -20.66 10.87
CA PRO A 205 32.88 -19.61 11.30
C PRO A 205 32.17 -18.33 11.77
N GLY A 206 30.90 -18.15 11.40
CA GLY A 206 30.08 -17.03 11.85
C GLY A 206 28.62 -17.12 11.38
N ALA A 207 27.73 -16.44 12.11
CA ALA A 207 26.33 -16.30 11.71
C ALA A 207 25.76 -14.91 12.03
N ILE A 208 24.87 -14.45 11.15
CA ILE A 208 24.16 -13.17 11.27
C ILE A 208 22.67 -13.43 11.59
N MET A 209 22.15 -12.70 12.57
CA MET A 209 20.77 -12.79 13.05
C MET A 209 20.06 -11.46 12.83
N GLY A 210 19.38 -11.31 11.68
CA GLY A 210 18.58 -10.12 11.39
C GLY A 210 17.20 -10.22 12.01
N CYS A 211 16.79 -9.23 12.79
CA CYS A 211 15.45 -9.07 13.37
C CYS A 211 14.91 -10.32 14.09
N GLY A 212 15.74 -11.11 14.76
CA GLY A 212 15.28 -12.28 15.50
C GLY A 212 16.36 -12.96 16.32
N GLY A 213 15.97 -13.55 17.43
CA GLY A 213 16.86 -14.29 18.32
C GLY A 213 16.07 -15.03 19.39
N LEU A 214 16.44 -16.29 19.63
CA LEU A 214 15.98 -17.11 20.74
C LEU A 214 17.17 -17.55 21.58
N VAL A 215 16.96 -17.64 22.89
CA VAL A 215 17.86 -18.43 23.73
C VAL A 215 17.91 -19.87 23.22
N PRO A 216 19.03 -20.60 23.37
CA PRO A 216 19.10 -22.01 23.00
C PRO A 216 17.91 -22.79 23.58
N GLN A 217 17.07 -23.32 22.68
CA GLN A 217 15.89 -24.12 23.02
C GLN A 217 16.24 -25.61 23.17
N VAL A 218 17.46 -25.98 22.77
CA VAL A 218 18.04 -27.32 22.86
C VAL A 218 19.46 -27.23 23.43
N PRO A 219 19.99 -28.31 24.05
CA PRO A 219 21.35 -28.32 24.59
C PRO A 219 22.39 -28.04 23.50
N VAL A 220 23.41 -27.24 23.84
CA VAL A 220 24.55 -26.98 22.96
C VAL A 220 25.37 -28.27 22.81
N GLN A 221 25.65 -28.67 21.57
CA GLN A 221 26.42 -29.85 21.21
C GLN A 221 27.73 -29.43 20.54
N GLY A 222 28.84 -30.00 21.02
CA GLY A 222 30.18 -29.67 20.52
C GLY A 222 30.70 -28.32 21.02
N ASP A 223 31.90 -27.97 20.56
CA ASP A 223 32.56 -26.70 20.91
C ASP A 223 32.21 -25.62 19.89
N ILE A 224 31.43 -24.62 20.32
CA ILE A 224 31.11 -23.42 19.53
C ILE A 224 31.76 -22.16 20.11
N SER A 225 32.76 -22.30 20.99
CA SER A 225 33.39 -21.17 21.69
C SER A 225 34.12 -20.18 20.77
N GLY A 226 34.47 -20.60 19.55
CA GLY A 226 35.05 -19.76 18.50
C GLY A 226 34.05 -19.19 17.48
N LEU A 227 32.75 -19.46 17.63
CA LEU A 227 31.72 -18.98 16.71
C LEU A 227 31.47 -17.48 16.90
N ARG A 228 31.38 -16.73 15.79
CA ARG A 228 31.03 -15.31 15.80
C ARG A 228 29.55 -15.13 15.50
N LEU A 229 28.81 -14.54 16.43
CA LEU A 229 27.39 -14.24 16.27
C LEU A 229 27.17 -12.74 16.23
N HIS A 230 26.41 -12.30 15.24
CA HIS A 230 25.96 -10.91 15.14
C HIS A 230 24.45 -10.85 15.22
N PHE A 231 23.91 -10.05 16.14
CA PHE A 231 22.49 -9.78 16.24
C PHE A 231 22.20 -8.36 15.77
N GLN A 232 21.30 -8.24 14.81
CA GLN A 232 20.82 -6.97 14.27
C GLN A 232 19.31 -6.84 14.55
N SER A 233 18.88 -5.69 15.02
CA SER A 233 17.48 -5.40 15.32
C SER A 233 17.19 -3.92 15.04
N THR A 234 15.92 -3.56 14.91
CA THR A 234 15.48 -2.17 14.69
C THR A 234 14.50 -1.74 15.78
N THR A 235 14.34 -0.42 15.99
CA THR A 235 13.27 0.10 16.87
C THR A 235 11.86 -0.28 16.43
N ASP A 236 11.68 -0.69 15.18
CA ASP A 236 10.39 -1.07 14.59
C ASP A 236 10.08 -2.57 14.67
N ASP A 237 10.99 -3.40 15.23
CA ASP A 237 10.75 -4.83 15.44
C ASP A 237 9.60 -5.11 16.41
N LEU A 238 9.00 -6.30 16.30
CA LEU A 238 7.96 -6.74 17.24
C LEU A 238 8.47 -6.66 18.68
N ALA A 239 7.64 -6.14 19.59
CA ALA A 239 8.00 -6.02 21.01
C ALA A 239 8.46 -7.36 21.64
N SER A 240 7.94 -8.50 21.14
CA SER A 240 8.42 -9.83 21.55
C SER A 240 9.86 -10.11 21.14
N LEU A 241 10.28 -9.68 19.94
CA LEU A 241 11.64 -9.82 19.43
C LEU A 241 12.62 -8.85 20.11
N GLN A 242 12.18 -7.63 20.37
CA GLN A 242 12.93 -6.64 21.17
C GLN A 242 13.22 -7.15 22.60
N GLN A 243 12.42 -8.09 23.10
CA GLN A 243 12.67 -8.77 24.38
C GLN A 243 13.50 -10.05 24.21
N SER A 244 13.26 -10.85 23.16
CA SER A 244 13.90 -12.16 22.98
C SER A 244 15.35 -12.04 22.50
N ILE A 245 15.68 -11.05 21.68
CA ILE A 245 17.04 -10.83 21.14
C ILE A 245 18.04 -10.54 22.27
N PRO A 246 17.80 -9.59 23.21
CA PRO A 246 18.67 -9.38 24.36
C PRO A 246 18.84 -10.62 25.24
N GLN A 247 17.79 -11.43 25.39
CA GLN A 247 17.86 -12.68 26.14
C GLN A 247 18.74 -13.71 25.44
N ALA A 248 18.60 -13.84 24.11
CA ALA A 248 19.42 -14.71 23.28
C ALA A 248 20.90 -14.31 23.37
N ILE A 249 21.22 -13.02 23.21
CA ILE A 249 22.58 -12.48 23.35
C ILE A 249 23.17 -12.89 24.70
N LYS A 250 22.46 -12.61 25.80
CA LYS A 250 22.93 -12.95 27.15
C LYS A 250 23.16 -14.44 27.36
N ALA A 251 22.34 -15.30 26.76
CA ALA A 251 22.51 -16.75 26.83
C ALA A 251 23.76 -17.20 26.06
N TYR A 252 24.00 -16.67 24.86
CA TYR A 252 25.18 -17.00 24.06
C TYR A 252 26.49 -16.42 24.64
N GLU A 253 26.43 -15.29 25.34
CA GLU A 253 27.55 -14.69 26.11
C GLU A 253 28.11 -15.65 27.16
N GLN A 254 27.27 -16.53 27.71
CA GLN A 254 27.67 -17.52 28.70
C GLN A 254 28.28 -18.77 28.06
N ILE A 255 28.07 -18.98 26.77
CA ILE A 255 28.49 -20.17 26.02
C ILE A 255 29.78 -19.89 25.24
N ILE A 256 29.88 -18.71 24.64
CA ILE A 256 30.99 -18.29 23.76
C ILE A 256 31.98 -17.48 24.60
N THR A 257 33.11 -18.09 24.97
CA THR A 257 34.01 -17.57 26.01
C THR A 257 35.17 -16.72 25.51
N ASN A 258 35.44 -16.65 24.19
CA ASN A 258 36.69 -16.05 23.67
C ASN A 258 36.56 -14.99 22.56
N THR A 259 35.37 -14.48 22.24
CA THR A 259 35.23 -13.26 21.43
C THR A 259 33.83 -12.66 21.62
N THR A 260 33.80 -11.41 22.07
CA THR A 260 32.63 -10.64 22.50
C THR A 260 31.51 -10.63 21.45
N LEU A 261 30.28 -10.99 21.87
CA LEU A 261 29.07 -10.83 21.06
C LEU A 261 28.94 -9.38 20.58
N LEU A 262 28.72 -9.21 19.28
CA LEU A 262 28.66 -7.89 18.65
C LEU A 262 27.20 -7.53 18.41
N THR A 263 26.70 -6.61 19.22
CA THR A 263 25.34 -6.06 19.12
C THR A 263 25.36 -4.78 18.29
N ALA A 264 24.61 -4.74 17.19
CA ALA A 264 24.30 -3.48 16.50
C ALA A 264 23.17 -2.73 17.22
N ASP A 265 23.12 -1.42 16.96
CA ASP A 265 22.16 -0.44 17.45
C ASP A 265 20.71 -0.82 17.13
N ALA A 266 19.78 -0.22 17.86
CA ALA A 266 18.39 -0.12 17.42
C ALA A 266 18.16 0.99 16.36
N SER A 267 19.19 1.76 16.01
CA SER A 267 19.16 2.96 15.16
C SER A 267 19.46 2.82 13.64
N PRO A 268 19.60 1.65 12.99
CA PRO A 268 19.92 1.66 11.55
C PRO A 268 18.79 2.32 10.75
N VAL A 269 19.17 3.13 9.76
CA VAL A 269 18.27 3.94 8.91
C VAL A 269 17.69 3.12 7.74
N GLY A 270 18.03 1.83 7.66
CA GLY A 270 17.50 0.89 6.67
C GLY A 270 16.04 0.49 6.92
N GLY A 271 15.34 0.08 5.87
CA GLY A 271 13.99 -0.46 5.99
C GLY A 271 13.92 -1.75 6.81
N HIS A 272 12.71 -2.17 7.19
CA HIS A 272 12.45 -3.34 8.02
C HIS A 272 13.25 -4.58 7.56
N CYS A 273 14.28 -4.95 8.35
CA CYS A 273 15.18 -6.09 8.10
C CYS A 273 15.90 -6.09 6.75
N GLU A 274 16.17 -4.91 6.19
CA GLU A 274 16.96 -4.76 4.96
C GLU A 274 18.46 -4.92 5.25
N PHE A 275 19.13 -5.70 4.42
CA PHE A 275 20.56 -5.99 4.50
C PHE A 275 21.27 -5.16 3.43
N ASP A 276 22.01 -4.13 3.85
CA ASP A 276 22.58 -3.13 2.95
C ASP A 276 24.08 -3.33 2.66
N GLU A 277 24.73 -4.31 3.30
CA GLU A 277 26.15 -4.70 3.15
C GLU A 277 27.16 -3.54 3.36
N LYS A 278 26.70 -2.38 3.87
CA LYS A 278 27.43 -1.11 3.86
C LYS A 278 27.55 -0.54 5.28
N ASP A 279 28.46 -1.11 6.05
CA ASP A 279 28.92 -0.63 7.36
C ASP A 279 27.86 -0.50 8.48
N PHE A 280 28.16 -1.08 9.64
CA PHE A 280 27.27 -1.18 10.79
C PHE A 280 27.24 0.13 11.60
N VAL A 281 26.07 0.78 11.69
CA VAL A 281 25.89 1.94 12.57
C VAL A 281 25.50 1.45 13.97
N SER A 282 26.34 1.66 14.98
CA SER A 282 25.86 1.65 16.36
C SER A 282 26.51 2.59 17.37
N GLY A 283 25.66 3.16 18.24
CA GLY A 283 26.02 3.83 19.50
C GLY A 283 26.40 2.86 20.62
N VAL A 284 26.76 1.61 20.29
CA VAL A 284 27.36 0.62 21.20
C VAL A 284 28.75 0.29 20.65
N GLN A 285 29.74 0.03 21.52
CA GLN A 285 31.10 -0.22 21.08
C GLN A 285 31.22 -1.56 20.34
N LEU A 286 31.16 -1.52 19.01
CA LEU A 286 31.43 -2.66 18.11
C LEU A 286 32.93 -2.97 18.11
N LEU A 287 33.30 -4.26 18.12
CA LEU A 287 34.68 -4.66 17.79
C LEU A 287 34.92 -4.71 16.28
N THR A 288 33.88 -4.87 15.45
CA THR A 288 33.98 -4.71 13.99
C THR A 288 32.71 -4.09 13.43
N ASP A 289 32.88 -3.11 12.55
CA ASP A 289 31.85 -2.31 11.91
C ASP A 289 31.60 -2.70 10.44
N ASN A 290 32.24 -3.76 9.93
CA ASN A 290 32.10 -4.20 8.55
C ASN A 290 31.69 -5.67 8.42
N PHE A 291 30.70 -5.95 7.55
CA PHE A 291 30.23 -7.28 7.13
C PHE A 291 31.38 -8.20 6.72
N ASN A 292 32.30 -7.69 5.92
CA ASN A 292 33.46 -8.42 5.42
C ASN A 292 34.34 -8.94 6.57
N SER A 293 34.47 -8.23 7.68
CA SER A 293 35.29 -8.68 8.82
C SER A 293 34.63 -9.84 9.58
N ILE A 294 33.29 -9.85 9.67
CA ILE A 294 32.52 -10.96 10.25
C ILE A 294 32.63 -12.18 9.35
N ILE A 295 32.65 -12.01 8.03
CA ILE A 295 32.72 -13.12 7.09
C ILE A 295 34.17 -13.61 6.88
N THR A 296 35.17 -12.74 6.72
CA THR A 296 36.54 -13.12 6.28
C THR A 296 37.57 -13.31 7.38
N ASN A 297 37.20 -13.14 8.66
CA ASN A 297 38.11 -13.29 9.81
C ASN A 297 39.21 -12.21 9.87
N ALA A 298 39.00 -11.05 9.24
CA ALA A 298 39.90 -9.90 9.33
C ALA A 298 39.75 -9.16 10.68
N ASN A 299 40.86 -8.99 11.39
CA ASN A 299 40.93 -8.34 12.70
C ASN A 299 40.98 -6.80 12.52
N PRO A 300 40.11 -5.97 13.13
CA PRO A 300 40.09 -4.53 12.88
C PRO A 300 40.76 -3.76 14.02
N VAL A 301 41.91 -3.13 13.75
CA VAL A 301 42.37 -1.99 14.53
C VAL A 301 42.92 -0.96 13.56
N ALA A 302 42.44 0.28 13.73
CA ALA A 302 42.83 1.54 13.09
C ALA A 302 41.98 2.00 11.88
N HIS A 303 41.28 3.10 12.13
CA HIS A 303 40.58 3.95 11.17
C HIS A 303 41.45 4.39 9.98
N SER A 304 40.74 4.66 8.87
CA SER A 304 40.99 5.65 7.80
C SER A 304 41.29 5.15 6.38
N VAL A 305 40.21 5.13 5.58
CA VAL A 305 40.00 5.63 4.19
C VAL A 305 41.05 5.29 3.10
N VAL A 306 40.65 4.55 2.04
CA VAL A 306 40.05 5.03 0.76
C VAL A 306 40.07 3.86 -0.23
N GLY A 307 38.91 3.56 -0.78
CA GLY A 307 38.71 2.92 -2.08
C GLY A 307 37.38 3.40 -2.62
N HIS A 308 37.38 4.57 -3.27
CA HIS A 308 36.23 5.22 -3.88
C HIS A 308 35.46 4.32 -4.85
N GLU A 309 34.13 4.34 -4.74
CA GLU A 309 33.20 4.65 -5.83
C GLU A 309 31.92 5.26 -5.20
N ASP A 310 31.93 6.59 -5.09
CA ASP A 310 30.85 7.40 -4.51
C ASP A 310 29.74 7.69 -5.53
N ILE A 311 28.49 7.46 -5.12
CA ILE A 311 27.35 8.22 -5.61
C ILE A 311 26.69 8.81 -4.37
N TYR A 312 26.59 10.15 -4.33
CA TYR A 312 26.00 11.02 -3.30
C TYR A 312 26.93 11.58 -2.21
N ALA A 313 27.79 12.52 -2.58
CA ALA A 313 27.90 13.79 -1.85
C ALA A 313 28.49 14.89 -2.76
N ALA A 314 27.85 16.06 -2.79
CA ALA A 314 28.43 17.30 -3.30
C ALA A 314 28.39 18.36 -2.17
N ASP A 315 29.58 18.53 -1.59
CA ASP A 315 30.21 19.63 -0.84
C ASP A 315 29.43 20.89 -0.43
N ALA A 316 29.61 21.23 0.85
CA ALA A 316 29.81 22.60 1.30
C ALA A 316 31.31 22.83 1.58
N ILE A 317 31.82 23.91 1.02
CA ILE A 317 33.22 24.35 0.99
C ILE A 317 33.75 24.69 2.39
N GLN A 318 34.98 24.22 2.68
CA GLN A 318 35.81 24.56 3.84
C GLN A 318 36.26 26.04 3.86
N PRO A 319 36.62 26.56 5.04
CA PRO A 319 37.92 27.23 5.13
C PRO A 319 38.74 26.80 6.36
N GLN A 320 40.00 26.45 6.12
CA GLN A 320 41.04 26.30 7.14
C GLN A 320 41.58 27.67 7.59
N GLY A 321 41.96 27.76 8.88
CA GLY A 321 43.01 28.69 9.32
C GLY A 321 42.78 29.36 10.67
N SER A 322 43.31 28.76 11.72
CA SER A 322 43.47 29.31 13.09
C SER A 322 44.31 30.60 13.12
N ILE A 323 44.07 31.48 14.10
CA ILE A 323 45.07 32.12 15.01
C ILE A 323 44.31 32.86 16.14
N ALA A 324 45.03 33.03 17.25
CA ALA A 324 44.64 33.26 18.64
C ALA A 324 44.11 34.64 19.07
N ASP A 325 43.77 34.67 20.37
CA ASP A 325 43.80 35.75 21.37
C ASP A 325 42.66 36.79 21.46
N GLY A 326 42.15 36.93 22.69
CA GLY A 326 42.05 38.26 23.33
C GLY A 326 40.67 38.89 23.49
N ALA A 327 40.12 38.76 24.71
CA ALA A 327 39.69 39.87 25.57
C ALA A 327 38.60 40.90 25.12
N VAL A 328 37.59 41.03 26.01
CA VAL A 328 36.92 42.27 26.47
C VAL A 328 35.85 42.92 25.57
N GLY A 329 34.68 43.24 26.18
CA GLY A 329 33.88 44.39 25.75
C GLY A 329 32.37 44.32 26.00
N GLN A 330 31.92 44.92 27.10
CA GLN A 330 30.53 45.30 27.36
C GLN A 330 30.00 46.36 26.36
N ALA A 331 28.70 46.36 26.10
CA ALA A 331 27.75 47.49 25.95
C ALA A 331 26.53 46.97 25.15
N GLY A 332 25.26 47.12 25.53
CA GLY A 332 24.63 48.21 26.25
C GLY A 332 24.20 49.31 25.28
N THR A 333 22.94 49.31 24.82
CA THR A 333 22.02 50.48 24.76
C THR A 333 20.75 50.22 23.93
N ALA A 334 19.65 50.75 24.46
CA ALA A 334 18.32 50.87 23.87
C ALA A 334 18.13 52.25 23.24
N VAL A 335 17.28 52.38 22.20
CA VAL A 335 16.47 53.57 21.83
C VAL A 335 15.30 53.04 20.96
N GLN A 336 14.03 53.02 21.37
CA GLN A 336 12.99 54.08 21.48
C GLN A 336 12.36 54.61 20.16
N ALA A 337 11.09 54.18 19.95
CA ALA A 337 9.87 54.94 19.61
C ALA A 337 9.73 55.86 18.37
N ALA A 338 8.67 55.59 17.57
CA ALA A 338 7.58 56.50 17.10
C ALA A 338 6.70 55.71 16.10
N GLY A 339 5.36 55.74 15.99
CA GLY A 339 4.29 56.57 16.56
C GLY A 339 3.33 57.04 15.45
N ALA A 340 2.09 56.50 15.37
CA ALA A 340 0.82 57.12 14.89
C ALA A 340 -0.29 56.02 14.80
N THR A 341 -1.35 55.90 15.64
CA THR A 341 -2.62 56.66 15.82
C THR A 341 -3.40 56.99 14.53
N ALA A 342 -4.73 56.85 14.37
CA ALA A 342 -5.86 56.37 15.19
C ALA A 342 -7.17 56.39 14.34
N GLN A 343 -8.27 55.86 14.94
CA GLN A 343 -9.74 56.10 14.74
C GLN A 343 -10.52 54.81 14.36
N THR A 344 -11.21 54.09 15.27
CA THR A 344 -12.40 54.34 16.14
C THR A 344 -13.76 54.35 15.43
N GLY A 345 -14.67 53.47 15.88
CA GLY A 345 -16.13 53.62 15.72
C GLY A 345 -16.95 52.39 16.16
N ALA A 346 -17.35 52.37 17.44
CA ALA A 346 -18.55 51.79 18.12
C ALA A 346 -19.24 50.51 17.56
N ALA A 347 -19.48 49.40 18.27
CA ALA A 347 -20.12 49.12 19.57
C ALA A 347 -21.64 49.38 19.64
N GLU A 348 -22.45 48.31 19.72
CA GLU A 348 -23.66 48.29 20.58
C GLU A 348 -24.04 46.85 21.00
N GLN A 349 -24.26 46.68 22.31
CA GLN A 349 -24.71 45.47 23.03
C GLN A 349 -26.21 45.57 23.35
N ALA A 350 -26.89 44.43 23.53
CA ALA A 350 -27.94 44.21 24.55
C ALA A 350 -28.41 42.73 24.47
N THR A 351 -28.13 41.86 25.45
CA THR A 351 -29.01 41.48 26.59
C THR A 351 -30.45 41.14 26.16
N GLY A 352 -31.06 39.97 26.36
CA GLY A 352 -30.98 38.95 27.40
C GLY A 352 -32.41 38.74 27.94
N GLN A 353 -32.91 37.49 28.04
CA GLN A 353 -33.80 37.00 29.11
C GLN A 353 -34.41 35.63 28.82
N ALA A 354 -34.41 34.79 29.86
CA ALA A 354 -35.14 33.55 29.98
C ALA A 354 -36.56 33.79 30.54
N GLY A 355 -37.50 32.91 30.21
CA GLY A 355 -38.83 32.85 30.80
C GLY A 355 -39.52 31.50 30.56
N THR A 356 -39.68 30.72 31.61
CA THR A 356 -40.56 29.55 31.73
C THR A 356 -41.99 29.97 32.09
N VAL A 357 -43.01 29.20 31.67
CA VAL A 357 -44.17 28.70 32.45
C VAL A 357 -45.19 28.02 31.50
N ALA A 358 -45.93 27.05 32.06
CA ALA A 358 -46.72 26.00 31.43
C ALA A 358 -48.24 26.29 31.27
N GLN A 359 -48.90 25.31 30.61
CA GLN A 359 -50.29 24.81 30.75
C GLN A 359 -51.40 25.19 29.72
N ALA A 360 -51.83 24.12 29.04
CA ALA A 360 -53.19 23.56 28.90
C ALA A 360 -54.24 24.15 27.92
N GLY A 361 -54.64 23.31 26.96
CA GLY A 361 -56.04 22.97 26.67
C GLY A 361 -56.69 23.53 25.40
N THR A 362 -56.91 22.69 24.38
CA THR A 362 -58.25 22.21 23.93
C THR A 362 -58.19 21.55 22.55
N ASP A 363 -58.96 20.46 22.41
CA ASP A 363 -59.19 19.68 21.19
C ASP A 363 -59.68 20.52 20.01
N GLN A 364 -59.20 20.20 18.81
CA GLN A 364 -60.05 20.12 17.62
C GLN A 364 -59.45 19.16 16.58
N THR A 365 -60.19 18.09 16.35
CA THR A 365 -60.05 17.14 15.26
C THR A 365 -60.14 17.86 13.92
N ALA A 366 -59.05 17.92 13.16
CA ALA A 366 -59.08 18.23 11.74
C ALA A 366 -58.11 17.29 11.01
N THR A 367 -58.68 16.35 10.25
CA THR A 367 -58.01 15.56 9.23
C THR A 367 -57.51 16.49 8.13
N GLY A 368 -56.38 17.15 8.37
CA GLY A 368 -55.70 18.02 7.42
C GLY A 368 -54.64 17.25 6.65
N ASN A 369 -54.95 16.91 5.41
CA ASN A 369 -54.01 16.40 4.43
C ASN A 369 -52.99 17.52 4.11
N THR A 370 -51.93 17.62 4.91
CA THR A 370 -50.90 18.64 4.77
C THR A 370 -49.94 18.21 3.66
N LYS A 371 -50.10 18.81 2.48
CA LYS A 371 -49.03 18.78 1.45
C LYS A 371 -47.81 19.47 2.06
N ALA A 372 -46.75 18.70 2.32
CA ALA A 372 -45.48 19.24 2.80
C ALA A 372 -45.01 20.37 1.87
N THR A 373 -44.69 21.54 2.43
CA THR A 373 -44.15 22.65 1.64
C THR A 373 -42.73 22.30 1.15
N LYS A 374 -42.23 22.96 0.09
CA LYS A 374 -40.82 22.77 -0.35
C LYS A 374 -39.81 23.02 0.79
N SER A 375 -40.15 23.92 1.72
CA SER A 375 -39.37 24.19 2.94
C SER A 375 -39.39 23.01 3.92
N ASP A 376 -40.55 22.37 4.13
CA ASP A 376 -40.66 21.22 5.02
C ASP A 376 -39.94 19.99 4.45
N LEU A 377 -40.02 19.81 3.12
CA LEU A 377 -39.26 18.77 2.42
C LEU A 377 -37.75 19.00 2.51
N ALA A 378 -37.28 20.25 2.38
CA ALA A 378 -35.87 20.59 2.53
C ALA A 378 -35.36 20.36 3.97
N LYS A 379 -36.16 20.71 4.98
CA LYS A 379 -35.85 20.43 6.40
C LYS A 379 -35.85 18.93 6.69
N LEU A 380 -36.79 18.18 6.12
CA LEU A 380 -36.84 16.72 6.22
C LEU A 380 -35.60 16.07 5.59
N ILE A 381 -35.22 16.49 4.38
CA ILE A 381 -34.01 16.02 3.70
C ILE A 381 -32.75 16.37 4.51
N ALA A 382 -32.63 17.60 5.01
CA ALA A 382 -31.52 17.98 5.88
C ALA A 382 -31.47 17.13 7.17
N SER A 383 -32.63 16.85 7.78
CA SER A 383 -32.73 15.97 8.95
C SER A 383 -32.39 14.51 8.64
N LEU A 384 -32.66 14.04 7.42
CA LEU A 384 -32.39 12.67 7.00
C LEU A 384 -30.93 12.42 6.68
N PHE A 385 -30.20 13.41 6.16
CA PHE A 385 -28.81 13.22 5.70
C PHE A 385 -27.77 13.88 6.59
N GLY A 386 -28.20 14.71 7.54
CA GLY A 386 -27.30 15.43 8.43
C GLY A 386 -26.30 16.29 7.66
N ASN A 387 -25.02 16.19 8.02
CA ASN A 387 -23.94 16.91 7.38
C ASN A 387 -23.47 16.26 6.06
N LEU A 388 -23.99 15.08 5.69
CA LEU A 388 -23.53 14.38 4.49
C LEU A 388 -23.83 15.16 3.21
N LEU A 389 -24.94 15.91 3.17
CA LEU A 389 -25.26 16.79 2.04
C LEU A 389 -24.23 17.90 1.88
N GLU A 390 -23.82 18.54 2.98
CA GLU A 390 -22.74 19.54 2.94
C GLU A 390 -21.41 18.91 2.53
N ILE A 391 -21.10 17.68 2.95
CA ILE A 391 -19.85 17.01 2.58
C ILE A 391 -19.81 16.63 1.09
N ILE A 392 -20.94 16.18 0.54
CA ILE A 392 -21.01 15.64 -0.82
C ILE A 392 -21.25 16.76 -1.85
N LEU A 393 -22.16 17.70 -1.56
CA LEU A 393 -22.54 18.75 -2.51
C LEU A 393 -21.58 19.94 -2.51
N TRP A 394 -20.67 20.05 -1.54
CA TRP A 394 -19.73 21.15 -1.51
C TRP A 394 -18.63 20.98 -2.54
N VAL A 395 -18.46 22.01 -3.36
CA VAL A 395 -17.45 22.08 -4.40
C VAL A 395 -16.65 23.38 -4.19
N PRO A 396 -15.31 23.34 -4.20
CA PRO A 396 -14.45 22.17 -4.35
C PRO A 396 -14.55 21.19 -3.18
N TYR A 397 -14.41 19.90 -3.46
CA TYR A 397 -14.44 18.87 -2.42
C TYR A 397 -13.34 19.10 -1.37
N GLY A 398 -13.66 18.81 -0.11
CA GLY A 398 -12.74 18.87 1.03
C GLY A 398 -12.77 20.22 1.75
N GLU A 399 -13.15 21.31 1.08
CA GLU A 399 -13.11 22.66 1.65
C GLU A 399 -13.90 22.78 2.96
N ARG A 400 -15.12 22.20 2.98
CA ARG A 400 -15.95 22.21 4.18
C ARG A 400 -15.33 21.41 5.33
N GLN A 401 -14.72 20.28 5.01
CA GLN A 401 -14.01 19.43 5.97
C GLN A 401 -12.77 20.14 6.52
N PHE A 402 -12.02 20.89 5.69
CA PHE A 402 -10.87 21.66 6.13
C PHE A 402 -11.28 22.80 7.08
N GLN A 403 -12.39 23.50 6.80
CA GLN A 403 -12.94 24.51 7.71
C GLN A 403 -13.34 23.90 9.07
N TRP A 404 -13.99 22.74 9.07
CA TRP A 404 -14.33 22.04 10.30
C TRP A 404 -13.10 21.53 11.04
N GLN A 405 -12.08 21.05 10.33
CA GLN A 405 -10.81 20.65 10.93
C GLN A 405 -10.11 21.83 11.62
N LYS A 406 -10.10 23.02 10.99
CA LYS A 406 -9.58 24.25 11.62
C LYS A 406 -10.37 24.66 12.86
N THR A 407 -11.69 24.43 12.86
CA THR A 407 -12.58 24.85 13.96
C THR A 407 -12.58 23.88 15.13
N TYR A 408 -12.61 22.57 14.85
CA TYR A 408 -12.84 21.51 15.84
C TYR A 408 -11.59 20.65 16.11
N GLY A 409 -10.52 20.84 15.34
CA GLY A 409 -9.29 20.09 15.45
C GLY A 409 -9.27 18.80 14.62
N MET A 410 -8.32 17.92 14.95
CA MET A 410 -8.00 16.72 14.14
C MET A 410 -9.06 15.61 14.23
N LEU A 411 -9.96 15.69 15.22
CA LEU A 411 -11.10 14.79 15.37
C LEU A 411 -12.37 15.59 15.60
N TYR A 412 -13.38 15.33 14.78
CA TYR A 412 -14.68 15.95 14.93
C TYR A 412 -15.79 15.01 14.50
N ARG A 413 -16.98 15.24 15.05
CA ARG A 413 -18.15 14.39 14.78
C ARG A 413 -19.04 15.05 13.74
N THR A 414 -19.41 14.29 12.71
CA THR A 414 -20.42 14.68 11.73
C THR A 414 -21.64 13.76 11.83
N LYS A 415 -22.77 14.24 11.32
CA LYS A 415 -24.00 13.46 11.17
C LYS A 415 -24.10 12.90 9.75
N GLY A 416 -24.17 11.58 9.64
CA GLY A 416 -24.52 10.88 8.40
C GLY A 416 -26.02 10.70 8.23
N CYS A 417 -26.39 9.82 7.29
CA CYS A 417 -27.78 9.46 7.06
C CYS A 417 -28.45 8.93 8.33
N PHE A 418 -29.73 9.25 8.51
CA PHE A 418 -30.57 8.87 9.64
C PHE A 418 -29.99 9.25 11.01
N GLY A 419 -29.19 10.32 11.06
CA GLY A 419 -28.60 10.85 12.30
C GLY A 419 -27.41 10.05 12.84
N GLU A 420 -26.87 9.12 12.03
CA GLU A 420 -25.67 8.34 12.32
C GLU A 420 -24.50 9.22 12.75
N ASN A 421 -23.81 8.82 13.82
CA ASN A 421 -22.61 9.53 14.26
C ASN A 421 -21.39 8.98 13.50
N ARG A 422 -20.70 9.87 12.77
CA ARG A 422 -19.43 9.58 12.11
C ARG A 422 -18.33 10.38 12.79
N LEU A 423 -17.27 9.71 13.21
CA LEU A 423 -16.07 10.37 13.74
C LEU A 423 -15.10 10.58 12.58
N MET A 424 -14.87 11.83 12.20
CA MET A 424 -13.84 12.21 11.23
C MET A 424 -12.49 12.20 11.94
N ILE A 425 -11.51 11.51 11.36
CA ILE A 425 -10.20 11.27 11.97
C ILE A 425 -9.11 11.73 11.02
N SER A 426 -8.30 12.70 11.47
CA SER A 426 -7.06 13.11 10.82
C SER A 426 -5.84 13.03 11.76
N ASP A 427 -6.04 12.69 13.03
CA ASP A 427 -4.97 12.55 14.02
C ASP A 427 -4.04 11.37 13.71
N PRO A 428 -2.72 11.56 13.62
CA PRO A 428 -1.78 10.54 13.16
C PRO A 428 -1.76 9.29 14.06
N GLU A 429 -1.80 9.44 15.38
CA GLU A 429 -1.79 8.30 16.31
C GLU A 429 -3.10 7.53 16.28
N THR A 430 -4.24 8.23 16.20
CA THR A 430 -5.53 7.59 15.99
C THR A 430 -5.56 6.84 14.65
N LEU A 431 -5.06 7.45 13.57
CA LEU A 431 -5.01 6.83 12.25
C LEU A 431 -4.15 5.56 12.26
N LYS A 432 -2.94 5.64 12.83
CA LYS A 432 -2.04 4.49 13.01
C LYS A 432 -2.74 3.37 13.77
N HIS A 433 -3.41 3.70 14.87
CA HIS A 433 -4.15 2.74 15.69
C HIS A 433 -5.29 2.06 14.92
N VAL A 434 -6.11 2.83 14.19
CA VAL A 434 -7.23 2.27 13.41
C VAL A 434 -6.73 1.35 12.30
N LEU A 435 -5.64 1.71 11.62
CA LEU A 435 -5.07 0.95 10.51
C LEU A 435 -4.32 -0.32 10.96
N SER A 436 -3.75 -0.33 12.17
CA SER A 436 -3.04 -1.47 12.74
C SER A 436 -3.96 -2.51 13.42
N HIS A 437 -5.23 -2.18 13.67
CA HIS A 437 -6.20 -3.08 14.31
C HIS A 437 -7.37 -3.47 13.38
N PRO A 438 -7.12 -4.15 12.24
CA PRO A 438 -8.14 -4.47 11.23
C PRO A 438 -9.26 -5.40 11.73
N ALA A 439 -9.02 -6.20 12.77
CA ALA A 439 -10.05 -7.04 13.38
C ALA A 439 -11.03 -6.23 14.25
N THR A 440 -10.60 -5.07 14.77
CA THR A 440 -11.45 -4.15 15.56
C THR A 440 -12.14 -3.15 14.65
N TYR A 441 -11.46 -2.68 13.61
CA TYR A 441 -11.95 -1.63 12.71
C TYR A 441 -12.08 -2.19 11.30
N MET A 442 -13.30 -2.58 10.93
CA MET A 442 -13.62 -3.21 9.64
C MET A 442 -14.44 -2.25 8.77
N LYS A 443 -14.55 -2.48 7.46
CA LYS A 443 -15.54 -1.76 6.64
C LYS A 443 -16.97 -2.09 7.08
N SER A 444 -17.89 -1.14 6.92
CA SER A 444 -19.30 -1.37 7.25
C SER A 444 -19.92 -2.45 6.35
N ARG A 445 -20.89 -3.19 6.90
CA ARG A 445 -21.61 -4.24 6.15
C ARG A 445 -22.37 -3.66 4.95
N GLN A 446 -22.82 -2.42 5.11
CA GLN A 446 -23.49 -1.64 4.07
C GLN A 446 -22.54 -1.36 2.90
N GLN A 447 -21.33 -0.87 3.20
CA GLN A 447 -20.30 -0.65 2.18
C GLN A 447 -19.90 -1.96 1.51
N GLN A 448 -19.72 -3.05 2.26
CA GLN A 448 -19.47 -4.38 1.68
C GLN A 448 -20.58 -4.79 0.70
N LEU A 449 -21.85 -4.58 1.01
CA LEU A 449 -22.98 -4.94 0.14
C LEU A 449 -23.05 -4.14 -1.17
N VAL A 450 -22.87 -2.82 -1.09
CA VAL A 450 -22.85 -1.98 -2.29
C VAL A 450 -21.73 -2.45 -3.22
N ASN A 451 -20.58 -2.80 -2.63
CA ASN A 451 -19.41 -3.20 -3.38
C ASN A 451 -19.47 -4.65 -3.91
N GLU A 452 -20.13 -5.57 -3.20
CA GLU A 452 -20.52 -6.90 -3.72
C GLU A 452 -21.35 -6.75 -5.03
N THR A 453 -22.16 -5.69 -5.11
CA THR A 453 -23.00 -5.41 -6.27
C THR A 453 -22.18 -4.87 -7.44
N GLY A 454 -21.07 -4.17 -7.21
CA GLY A 454 -20.15 -3.70 -8.26
C GLY A 454 -19.09 -4.74 -8.65
N LEU A 455 -18.07 -4.90 -7.81
CA LEU A 455 -16.83 -5.64 -8.10
C LEU A 455 -16.84 -7.12 -7.69
N GLY A 456 -17.94 -7.57 -7.06
CA GLY A 456 -18.10 -8.96 -6.61
C GLY A 456 -17.70 -9.17 -5.14
N SER A 457 -18.19 -10.27 -4.57
CA SER A 457 -18.06 -10.56 -3.14
C SER A 457 -16.68 -11.03 -2.70
N GLY A 458 -15.86 -11.51 -3.64
CA GLY A 458 -14.49 -11.95 -3.39
C GLY A 458 -13.44 -10.85 -3.51
N SER A 459 -13.81 -9.63 -3.93
CA SER A 459 -12.86 -8.54 -4.18
C SER A 459 -11.99 -8.20 -2.97
N LEU A 460 -10.66 -8.17 -3.15
CA LEU A 460 -9.68 -7.81 -2.11
C LEU A 460 -9.98 -6.46 -1.45
N LEU A 461 -10.57 -5.52 -2.19
CA LEU A 461 -10.97 -4.21 -1.67
C LEU A 461 -11.98 -4.32 -0.52
N PHE A 462 -12.83 -5.35 -0.47
CA PHE A 462 -13.99 -5.37 0.43
C PHE A 462 -14.06 -6.57 1.37
N VAL A 463 -13.43 -7.68 1.03
CA VAL A 463 -13.32 -8.81 1.96
C VAL A 463 -12.62 -8.38 3.25
N GLU A 464 -13.00 -8.98 4.38
CA GLU A 464 -12.49 -8.70 5.73
C GLU A 464 -11.91 -9.96 6.38
N GLY A 465 -11.14 -9.79 7.44
CA GLY A 465 -10.60 -10.88 8.26
C GLY A 465 -9.73 -11.88 7.47
N ASP A 466 -9.94 -13.17 7.72
CA ASP A 466 -9.09 -14.23 7.17
C ASP A 466 -9.23 -14.38 5.65
N ALA A 467 -10.40 -14.08 5.08
CA ALA A 467 -10.58 -14.07 3.63
C ALA A 467 -9.67 -13.03 2.97
N HIS A 468 -9.59 -11.82 3.54
CA HIS A 468 -8.68 -10.79 3.08
C HIS A 468 -7.22 -11.23 3.19
N ARG A 469 -6.83 -11.77 4.35
CA ARG A 469 -5.45 -12.24 4.58
C ARG A 469 -5.03 -13.30 3.57
N ARG A 470 -5.89 -14.30 3.34
CA ARG A 470 -5.66 -15.37 2.36
C ARG A 470 -5.55 -14.83 0.93
N ILE A 471 -6.54 -14.06 0.48
CA ILE A 471 -6.57 -13.51 -0.89
C ILE A 471 -5.32 -12.63 -1.12
N ARG A 472 -4.99 -11.75 -0.17
CA ARG A 472 -3.80 -10.90 -0.26
C ARG A 472 -2.51 -11.71 -0.37
N ALA A 473 -2.36 -12.77 0.44
CA ALA A 473 -1.18 -13.63 0.38
C ALA A 473 -0.99 -14.28 -1.00
N VAL A 474 -2.09 -14.72 -1.64
CA VAL A 474 -2.04 -15.29 -3.00
C VAL A 474 -1.74 -14.23 -4.06
N MET A 475 -2.20 -12.98 -3.86
CA MET A 475 -1.97 -11.88 -4.80
C MET A 475 -0.57 -11.27 -4.72
N ASN A 476 0.08 -11.27 -3.54
CA ASN A 476 1.36 -10.59 -3.33
C ASN A 476 2.46 -10.91 -4.37
N PRO A 477 2.67 -12.17 -4.82
CA PRO A 477 3.69 -12.48 -5.83
C PRO A 477 3.51 -11.70 -7.13
N ALA A 478 2.26 -11.52 -7.58
CA ALA A 478 1.95 -10.76 -8.79
C ALA A 478 2.26 -9.25 -8.65
N PHE A 479 2.34 -8.73 -7.43
CA PHE A 479 2.66 -7.32 -7.17
C PHE A 479 4.06 -7.14 -6.55
N SER A 480 4.95 -8.12 -6.76
CA SER A 480 6.35 -8.04 -6.33
C SER A 480 7.13 -6.98 -7.14
N ALA A 481 8.23 -6.47 -6.58
CA ALA A 481 9.07 -5.49 -7.30
C ALA A 481 9.60 -6.05 -8.64
N ALA A 482 9.94 -7.35 -8.68
CA ALA A 482 10.36 -8.02 -9.90
C ALA A 482 9.24 -8.07 -10.97
N SER A 483 8.02 -8.42 -10.57
CA SER A 483 6.86 -8.42 -11.47
C SER A 483 6.57 -7.03 -12.01
N ILE A 484 6.64 -5.98 -11.17
CA ILE A 484 6.42 -4.60 -11.63
C ILE A 484 7.52 -4.14 -12.59
N ARG A 485 8.80 -4.42 -12.29
CA ARG A 485 9.90 -4.08 -13.22
C ARG A 485 9.75 -4.76 -14.58
N ALA A 486 9.25 -5.99 -14.61
CA ALA A 486 9.00 -6.71 -15.86
C ALA A 486 7.95 -6.04 -16.77
N LEU A 487 7.08 -5.19 -16.20
CA LEU A 487 6.07 -4.43 -16.96
C LEU A 487 6.61 -3.14 -17.59
N GLY A 488 7.85 -2.75 -17.30
CA GLY A 488 8.46 -1.52 -17.82
C GLY A 488 8.27 -1.30 -19.32
N PRO A 489 8.53 -2.29 -20.20
CA PRO A 489 8.29 -2.16 -21.64
C PRO A 489 6.83 -1.87 -22.00
N THR A 490 5.87 -2.52 -21.32
CA THR A 490 4.43 -2.31 -21.53
C THR A 490 3.99 -0.92 -21.11
N LEU A 491 4.47 -0.45 -19.95
CA LEU A 491 4.16 0.90 -19.46
C LEU A 491 4.75 1.98 -20.39
N ARG A 492 5.99 1.79 -20.86
CA ARG A 492 6.61 2.70 -21.84
C ARG A 492 5.89 2.70 -23.18
N LYS A 493 5.38 1.55 -23.62
CA LYS A 493 4.54 1.47 -24.82
C LYS A 493 3.27 2.31 -24.66
N ALA A 494 2.53 2.13 -23.56
CA ALA A 494 1.32 2.92 -23.30
C ALA A 494 1.62 4.44 -23.23
N ALA A 495 2.73 4.82 -22.61
CA ALA A 495 3.16 6.22 -22.56
C ALA A 495 3.47 6.80 -23.96
N ARG A 496 4.15 6.04 -24.83
CA ARG A 496 4.38 6.47 -26.22
C ARG A 496 3.07 6.63 -26.98
N GLU A 497 2.15 5.68 -26.88
CA GLU A 497 0.86 5.71 -27.57
C GLU A 497 0.03 6.96 -27.24
N ILE A 498 0.00 7.39 -25.98
CA ILE A 498 -0.70 8.64 -25.62
C ILE A 498 0.02 9.87 -26.21
N SER A 499 1.34 9.87 -26.24
CA SER A 499 2.10 10.98 -26.81
C SER A 499 1.90 11.08 -28.33
N GLU A 500 1.90 9.96 -29.05
CA GLU A 500 1.64 9.88 -30.48
C GLU A 500 0.20 10.32 -30.80
N LEU A 501 -0.77 9.91 -29.96
CA LEU A 501 -2.15 10.36 -30.06
C LEU A 501 -2.25 11.89 -29.92
N TRP A 502 -1.56 12.48 -28.94
CA TRP A 502 -1.59 13.93 -28.73
C TRP A 502 -0.90 14.69 -29.86
N GLU A 503 0.23 14.21 -30.37
CA GLU A 503 0.86 14.78 -31.57
C GLU A 503 -0.11 14.78 -32.76
N ALA A 504 -0.78 13.66 -33.03
CA ALA A 504 -1.76 13.56 -34.12
C ALA A 504 -2.98 14.48 -33.93
N LEU A 505 -3.47 14.63 -32.70
CA LEU A 505 -4.59 15.53 -32.39
C LEU A 505 -4.22 17.00 -32.58
N LEU A 506 -3.00 17.39 -32.19
CA LEU A 506 -2.50 18.75 -32.38
C LEU A 506 -2.27 19.08 -33.86
N GLU A 507 -1.79 18.13 -34.66
CA GLU A 507 -1.64 18.30 -36.12
C GLU A 507 -2.99 18.52 -36.84
N CYS A 508 -4.08 17.97 -36.31
CA CYS A 508 -5.42 18.09 -36.90
C CYS A 508 -6.18 19.36 -36.46
N GLN A 509 -5.71 20.11 -35.46
CA GLN A 509 -6.40 21.29 -34.93
C GLN A 509 -5.93 22.58 -35.63
N ALA A 510 -6.89 23.40 -36.07
CA ALA A 510 -6.63 24.63 -36.84
C ALA A 510 -6.42 25.90 -35.98
N SER A 511 -6.81 25.90 -34.70
CA SER A 511 -6.46 26.96 -33.73
C SER A 511 -6.78 26.58 -32.29
N ASP A 512 -5.95 27.10 -31.37
CA ASP A 512 -6.00 27.16 -29.89
C ASP A 512 -5.22 26.12 -29.05
N ASP A 513 -4.67 25.04 -29.62
CA ASP A 513 -3.83 24.05 -28.92
C ASP A 513 -4.42 23.53 -27.58
N VAL A 514 -5.74 23.67 -27.37
CA VAL A 514 -6.41 23.22 -26.15
C VAL A 514 -6.88 21.78 -26.35
N LEU A 515 -6.31 20.88 -25.55
CA LEU A 515 -6.66 19.48 -25.52
C LEU A 515 -7.31 19.13 -24.18
N ASP A 516 -8.48 18.48 -24.22
CA ASP A 516 -9.00 17.80 -23.04
C ASP A 516 -8.22 16.50 -22.84
N ILE A 517 -7.27 16.53 -21.90
CA ILE A 517 -6.36 15.41 -21.66
C ILE A 517 -7.02 14.27 -20.89
N TYR A 518 -8.15 14.54 -20.21
CA TYR A 518 -8.80 13.60 -19.30
C TYR A 518 -9.19 12.28 -19.97
N PRO A 519 -9.94 12.26 -21.10
CA PRO A 519 -10.35 10.99 -21.72
C PRO A 519 -9.17 10.12 -22.19
N SER A 520 -8.13 10.75 -22.74
CA SER A 520 -6.95 10.04 -23.23
C SER A 520 -6.09 9.46 -22.12
N LEU A 521 -5.98 10.13 -20.97
CA LEU A 521 -5.27 9.60 -19.80
C LEU A 521 -5.96 8.34 -19.27
N HIS A 522 -7.28 8.39 -19.08
CA HIS A 522 -8.08 7.24 -18.65
C HIS A 522 -7.95 6.05 -19.62
N ALA A 523 -8.06 6.30 -20.92
CA ALA A 523 -7.87 5.26 -21.92
C ALA A 523 -6.45 4.63 -21.88
N THR A 524 -5.43 5.44 -21.58
CA THR A 524 -4.03 5.01 -21.54
C THR A 524 -3.74 4.17 -20.31
N THR A 525 -4.17 4.59 -19.13
CA THR A 525 -4.02 3.80 -17.91
C THR A 525 -4.88 2.53 -17.96
N LEU A 526 -6.06 2.58 -18.59
CA LEU A 526 -6.86 1.38 -18.83
C LEU A 526 -6.10 0.39 -19.72
N GLN A 527 -5.42 0.87 -20.76
CA GLN A 527 -4.61 0.03 -21.65
C GLN A 527 -3.37 -0.52 -20.95
N ALA A 528 -2.68 0.28 -20.14
CA ALA A 528 -1.52 -0.15 -19.36
C ALA A 528 -1.89 -1.26 -18.38
N VAL A 529 -3.03 -1.13 -17.68
CA VAL A 529 -3.61 -2.21 -16.86
C VAL A 529 -4.05 -3.39 -17.74
N GLY A 530 -4.67 -3.12 -18.88
CA GLY A 530 -5.03 -4.09 -19.90
C GLY A 530 -3.89 -5.04 -20.24
N GLU A 531 -2.84 -4.51 -20.86
CA GLU A 531 -1.72 -5.30 -21.35
C GLU A 531 -0.81 -5.79 -20.22
N GLY A 532 -0.53 -4.95 -19.23
CA GLY A 532 0.45 -5.24 -18.19
C GLY A 532 -0.11 -6.08 -17.04
N VAL A 533 -1.39 -5.94 -16.71
CA VAL A 533 -1.97 -6.66 -15.57
C VAL A 533 -2.84 -7.81 -16.03
N VAL A 534 -3.76 -7.60 -16.97
CA VAL A 534 -4.79 -8.60 -17.27
C VAL A 534 -4.57 -9.37 -18.59
N GLY A 535 -3.59 -8.96 -19.40
CA GLY A 535 -3.28 -9.55 -20.70
C GLY A 535 -4.36 -9.30 -21.75
N TYR A 536 -4.95 -8.10 -21.78
CA TYR A 536 -6.04 -7.73 -22.68
C TYR A 536 -5.87 -6.34 -23.28
N ASN A 537 -6.15 -6.21 -24.58
CA ASN A 537 -6.14 -4.92 -25.28
C ASN A 537 -7.52 -4.26 -25.22
N PHE A 538 -7.71 -3.33 -24.26
CA PHE A 538 -8.98 -2.62 -24.09
C PHE A 538 -9.25 -1.58 -25.18
N GLN A 539 -8.22 -0.99 -25.79
CA GLN A 539 -8.40 -0.04 -26.89
C GLN A 539 -9.06 -0.68 -28.12
N ALA A 540 -8.86 -1.98 -28.33
CA ALA A 540 -9.53 -2.72 -29.40
C ALA A 540 -11.03 -2.98 -29.12
N ASP A 541 -11.49 -2.86 -27.88
CA ASP A 541 -12.88 -3.09 -27.45
C ASP A 541 -13.59 -1.75 -27.14
N LYS A 542 -14.06 -1.11 -28.22
CA LYS A 542 -14.78 0.17 -28.14
C LYS A 542 -16.05 0.09 -27.28
N ASP A 543 -16.73 -1.05 -27.27
CA ASP A 543 -17.95 -1.22 -26.49
C ASP A 543 -17.64 -1.32 -24.99
N PHE A 544 -16.56 -2.00 -24.61
CA PHE A 544 -16.09 -2.01 -23.23
C PHE A 544 -15.69 -0.61 -22.77
N ALA A 545 -14.91 0.12 -23.57
CA ALA A 545 -14.52 1.49 -23.26
C ALA A 545 -15.73 2.41 -23.05
N ALA A 546 -16.77 2.29 -23.89
CA ALA A 546 -18.02 3.05 -23.72
C ALA A 546 -18.76 2.67 -22.42
N ARG A 547 -18.83 1.38 -22.09
CA ARG A 547 -19.43 0.91 -20.82
C ARG A 547 -18.65 1.40 -19.59
N TYR A 548 -17.32 1.41 -19.68
CA TYR A 548 -16.45 1.92 -18.62
C TYR A 548 -16.61 3.44 -18.44
N HIS A 549 -16.63 4.22 -19.53
CA HIS A 549 -16.86 5.66 -19.47
C HIS A 549 -18.20 6.02 -18.82
N ASN A 550 -19.26 5.26 -19.11
CA ASN A 550 -20.55 5.44 -18.44
C ASN A 550 -20.47 5.27 -16.91
N LEU A 551 -19.61 4.38 -16.40
CA LEU A 551 -19.40 4.20 -14.96
C LEU A 551 -18.84 5.46 -14.32
N VAL A 552 -17.82 6.06 -14.96
CA VAL A 552 -17.17 7.29 -14.49
C VAL A 552 -18.16 8.44 -14.46
N VAL A 553 -18.95 8.61 -15.53
CA VAL A 553 -19.97 9.68 -15.61
C VAL A 553 -21.05 9.52 -14.53
N ILE A 554 -21.51 8.29 -14.27
CA ILE A 554 -22.50 8.03 -13.21
C ILE A 554 -21.90 8.33 -11.83
N ALA A 555 -20.68 7.88 -11.57
CA ALA A 555 -19.99 8.13 -10.31
C ALA A 555 -19.72 9.62 -10.05
N ALA A 556 -19.57 10.39 -11.13
CA ALA A 556 -19.35 11.83 -11.08
C ALA A 556 -20.64 12.66 -10.97
N ASP A 557 -21.84 12.05 -11.08
CA ASP A 557 -23.11 12.78 -10.93
C ASP A 557 -23.31 13.26 -9.48
N ARG A 558 -23.31 14.58 -9.29
CA ARG A 558 -23.55 15.25 -8.01
C ARG A 558 -24.95 15.85 -7.89
N SER A 559 -25.89 15.41 -8.73
CA SER A 559 -27.29 15.81 -8.61
C SER A 559 -27.84 15.47 -7.22
N LYS A 560 -28.74 16.31 -6.68
CA LYS A 560 -29.37 16.06 -5.37
C LYS A 560 -30.05 14.68 -5.31
N THR A 561 -30.55 14.21 -6.45
CA THR A 561 -31.15 12.88 -6.59
C THR A 561 -30.09 11.77 -6.47
N SER A 562 -28.95 11.90 -7.14
CA SER A 562 -27.82 10.96 -7.03
C SER A 562 -27.32 10.84 -5.59
N VAL A 563 -27.12 11.98 -4.91
CA VAL A 563 -26.69 12.01 -3.50
C VAL A 563 -27.71 11.37 -2.57
N LEU A 564 -29.01 11.55 -2.86
CA LEU A 564 -30.10 10.90 -2.13
C LEU A 564 -30.03 9.38 -2.30
N THR A 565 -29.87 8.90 -3.53
CA THR A 565 -29.73 7.47 -3.82
C THR A 565 -28.48 6.88 -3.18
N ASP A 566 -27.32 7.48 -3.33
CA ASP A 566 -26.04 6.97 -2.79
C ASP A 566 -26.01 6.99 -1.25
N GLY A 567 -26.66 7.96 -0.63
CA GLY A 567 -26.78 8.01 0.82
C GLY A 567 -27.79 7.01 1.39
N ILE A 568 -28.83 6.63 0.63
CA ILE A 568 -29.87 5.69 1.10
C ILE A 568 -29.54 4.23 0.76
N LEU A 569 -28.97 3.98 -0.42
CA LEU A 569 -28.69 2.64 -0.96
C LEU A 569 -27.97 1.72 0.05
N PRO A 570 -26.95 2.17 0.81
CA PRO A 570 -26.25 1.31 1.76
C PRO A 570 -27.16 0.81 2.89
N TYR A 571 -28.23 1.54 3.23
CA TYR A 571 -29.16 1.20 4.32
C TYR A 571 -30.32 0.30 3.87
N ILE A 572 -30.48 0.05 2.56
CA ILE A 572 -31.52 -0.84 2.04
C ILE A 572 -31.15 -2.29 2.37
N PRO A 573 -32.03 -3.06 3.06
CA PRO A 573 -31.74 -4.45 3.38
C PRO A 573 -31.49 -5.33 2.15
N ARG A 574 -30.56 -6.30 2.24
CA ARG A 574 -30.20 -7.21 1.14
C ARG A 574 -31.39 -7.82 0.37
N PRO A 575 -32.45 -8.33 1.01
CA PRO A 575 -33.59 -8.92 0.28
C PRO A 575 -34.33 -7.89 -0.56
N VAL A 576 -34.48 -6.67 -0.05
CA VAL A 576 -35.13 -5.55 -0.74
C VAL A 576 -34.26 -5.09 -1.91
N MET A 577 -32.95 -4.96 -1.70
CA MET A 577 -32.00 -4.61 -2.76
C MET A 577 -32.08 -5.59 -3.94
N LYS A 578 -32.14 -6.89 -3.66
CA LYS A 578 -32.29 -7.93 -4.70
C LYS A 578 -33.59 -7.79 -5.51
N ILE A 579 -34.65 -7.27 -4.91
CA ILE A 579 -35.92 -7.02 -5.61
C ILE A 579 -35.81 -5.76 -6.46
N LEU A 580 -35.25 -4.68 -5.90
CA LEU A 580 -35.04 -3.42 -6.63
C LEU A 580 -34.15 -3.60 -7.86
N LEU A 581 -33.11 -4.43 -7.75
CA LEU A 581 -32.21 -4.75 -8.88
C LEU A 581 -32.87 -5.57 -10.00
N LYS A 582 -34.09 -6.10 -9.83
CA LYS A 582 -34.86 -6.70 -10.93
C LYS A 582 -35.47 -5.66 -11.86
N PHE A 583 -35.64 -4.43 -11.38
CA PHE A 583 -36.15 -3.30 -12.13
C PHE A 583 -35.19 -2.11 -11.95
N PRO A 584 -33.94 -2.25 -12.42
CA PRO A 584 -32.91 -1.26 -12.14
C PRO A 584 -33.25 0.08 -12.83
N PRO A 585 -33.15 1.21 -12.12
CA PRO A 585 -33.14 2.52 -12.77
C PRO A 585 -32.07 2.60 -13.86
N PRO A 586 -32.19 3.48 -14.88
CA PRO A 586 -31.25 3.52 -16.01
C PRO A 586 -29.77 3.59 -15.62
N ALA A 587 -29.42 4.40 -14.60
CA ALA A 587 -28.05 4.48 -14.09
C ALA A 587 -27.56 3.16 -13.49
N VAL A 588 -28.42 2.45 -12.75
CA VAL A 588 -28.11 1.11 -12.23
C VAL A 588 -28.05 0.08 -13.35
N GLY A 589 -28.88 0.22 -14.39
CA GLY A 589 -28.83 -0.61 -15.60
C GLY A 589 -27.46 -0.56 -16.28
N LYS A 590 -26.92 0.64 -16.51
CA LYS A 590 -25.56 0.84 -17.06
C LYS A 590 -24.47 0.20 -16.19
N LEU A 591 -24.57 0.31 -14.86
CA LEU A 591 -23.66 -0.36 -13.94
C LEU A 591 -23.73 -1.90 -14.07
N LEU A 592 -24.93 -2.45 -14.21
CA LEU A 592 -25.14 -3.89 -14.40
C LEU A 592 -24.63 -4.38 -15.76
N GLU A 593 -24.77 -3.58 -16.82
CA GLU A 593 -24.20 -3.85 -18.15
C GLU A 593 -22.67 -3.91 -18.07
N PHE A 594 -22.04 -2.93 -17.43
CA PHE A 594 -20.60 -2.93 -17.19
C PHE A 594 -20.16 -4.17 -16.41
N LYS A 595 -20.84 -4.48 -15.29
CA LYS A 595 -20.57 -5.67 -14.47
C LYS A 595 -20.67 -6.97 -15.29
N SER A 596 -21.68 -7.07 -16.14
CA SER A 596 -21.88 -8.23 -17.00
C SER A 596 -20.74 -8.37 -18.02
N ALA A 597 -20.35 -7.26 -18.66
CA ALA A 597 -19.27 -7.21 -19.64
C ALA A 597 -17.92 -7.61 -19.01
N ILE A 598 -17.53 -6.97 -17.90
CA ILE A 598 -16.26 -7.29 -17.22
C ILE A 598 -16.25 -8.70 -16.66
N GLY A 599 -17.39 -9.19 -16.14
CA GLY A 599 -17.51 -10.56 -15.65
C GLY A 599 -17.39 -11.60 -16.76
N THR A 600 -17.92 -11.32 -17.95
CA THR A 600 -17.81 -12.20 -19.12
C THR A 600 -16.39 -12.23 -19.65
N LEU A 601 -15.75 -11.07 -19.76
CA LEU A 601 -14.36 -10.95 -20.17
C LEU A 601 -13.42 -11.67 -19.19
N ALA A 602 -13.57 -11.41 -17.88
CA ALA A 602 -12.79 -12.05 -16.83
C ALA A 602 -12.91 -13.59 -16.90
N LYS A 603 -14.12 -14.11 -17.07
CA LYS A 603 -14.35 -15.56 -17.19
C LYS A 603 -13.59 -16.18 -18.36
N LYS A 604 -13.61 -15.50 -19.51
CA LYS A 604 -12.90 -15.96 -20.71
C LYS A 604 -11.39 -15.97 -20.46
N LEU A 605 -10.81 -14.83 -20.08
CA LEU A 605 -9.36 -14.69 -19.95
C LEU A 605 -8.77 -15.54 -18.84
N ILE A 606 -9.45 -15.65 -17.69
CA ILE A 606 -8.97 -16.50 -16.59
C ILE A 606 -9.01 -17.97 -17.03
N LYS A 607 -10.05 -18.39 -17.75
CA LYS A 607 -10.11 -19.76 -18.27
C LYS A 607 -8.99 -20.03 -19.26
N ASP A 608 -8.77 -19.14 -20.23
CA ASP A 608 -7.70 -19.28 -21.21
C ASP A 608 -6.31 -19.39 -20.52
N LYS A 609 -6.07 -18.59 -19.48
CA LYS A 609 -4.83 -18.65 -18.67
C LYS A 609 -4.71 -19.93 -17.84
N MET A 610 -5.81 -20.42 -17.26
CA MET A 610 -5.81 -21.70 -16.54
C MET A 610 -5.57 -22.89 -17.48
N ASP A 611 -6.22 -22.90 -18.65
CA ASP A 611 -6.06 -23.95 -19.67
C ASP A 611 -4.61 -23.95 -20.21
N ALA A 612 -4.01 -22.76 -20.44
CA ALA A 612 -2.60 -22.64 -20.85
C ALA A 612 -1.64 -23.19 -19.80
N LEU A 613 -1.88 -22.91 -18.51
CA LEU A 613 -1.08 -23.43 -17.41
C LEU A 613 -1.18 -24.96 -17.29
N GLU A 614 -2.38 -25.54 -17.49
CA GLU A 614 -2.58 -27.00 -17.52
C GLU A 614 -1.86 -27.67 -18.69
N LEU A 615 -1.72 -26.98 -19.82
CA LEU A 615 -0.96 -27.43 -20.99
C LEU A 615 0.56 -27.23 -20.84
N GLY A 616 1.04 -26.68 -19.72
CA GLY A 616 2.46 -26.42 -19.49
C GLY A 616 3.03 -25.29 -20.36
N VAL A 617 2.17 -24.41 -20.87
CA VAL A 617 2.59 -23.20 -21.58
C VAL A 617 3.12 -22.22 -20.54
N GLU A 618 4.31 -21.66 -20.78
CA GLU A 618 4.89 -20.65 -19.91
C GLU A 618 3.93 -19.44 -19.78
N PRO A 619 3.65 -18.97 -18.55
CA PRO A 619 2.73 -17.88 -18.34
C PRO A 619 3.24 -16.60 -19.03
N GLU A 620 2.31 -15.90 -19.68
CA GLU A 620 2.56 -14.55 -20.17
C GLU A 620 3.00 -13.63 -19.01
N LYS A 621 3.76 -12.58 -19.31
CA LYS A 621 4.37 -11.69 -18.30
C LYS A 621 3.36 -10.75 -17.61
N ASP A 622 2.05 -10.97 -17.78
CA ASP A 622 1.02 -10.16 -17.12
C ASP A 622 0.73 -10.65 -15.69
N LEU A 623 0.26 -9.72 -14.84
CA LEU A 623 0.04 -10.00 -13.43
C LEU A 623 -1.05 -11.05 -13.16
N MET A 624 -2.05 -11.18 -14.04
CA MET A 624 -3.11 -12.19 -13.90
C MET A 624 -2.59 -13.59 -14.20
N SER A 625 -1.66 -13.76 -15.15
CA SER A 625 -0.97 -15.03 -15.38
C SER A 625 -0.17 -15.44 -14.13
N VAL A 626 0.60 -14.51 -13.55
CA VAL A 626 1.32 -14.74 -12.29
C VAL A 626 0.36 -15.06 -11.13
N LEU A 627 -0.80 -14.40 -11.09
CA LEU A 627 -1.82 -14.67 -10.07
C LEU A 627 -2.42 -16.07 -10.19
N VAL A 628 -2.75 -16.50 -11.42
CA VAL A 628 -3.31 -17.83 -11.69
C VAL A 628 -2.27 -18.91 -11.33
N ASP A 629 -1.01 -18.70 -11.68
CA ASP A 629 0.08 -19.60 -11.31
C ASP A 629 0.29 -19.66 -9.79
N SER A 630 0.44 -18.50 -9.12
CA SER A 630 0.53 -18.38 -7.65
C SER A 630 -0.64 -19.09 -6.95
N ASN A 631 -1.86 -18.91 -7.48
CA ASN A 631 -3.03 -19.58 -6.95
C ASN A 631 -3.00 -21.11 -7.14
N SER A 632 -2.43 -21.59 -8.25
CA SER A 632 -2.30 -23.02 -8.52
C SER A 632 -1.36 -23.71 -7.52
N GLN A 633 -0.33 -23.00 -7.06
CA GLN A 633 0.69 -23.47 -6.12
C GLN A 633 0.30 -23.24 -4.64
N SER A 634 -0.64 -22.33 -4.37
CA SER A 634 -1.10 -22.03 -3.01
C SER A 634 -1.86 -23.18 -2.35
N THR A 635 -1.60 -23.43 -1.07
CA THR A 635 -2.39 -24.34 -0.22
C THR A 635 -3.75 -23.77 0.14
N SER A 636 -3.89 -22.44 0.12
CA SER A 636 -5.11 -21.70 0.45
C SER A 636 -5.67 -21.02 -0.80
N LYS A 637 -6.02 -21.85 -1.80
CA LYS A 637 -6.47 -21.40 -3.13
C LYS A 637 -7.65 -20.44 -3.05
N MET A 638 -7.63 -19.43 -3.90
CA MET A 638 -8.78 -18.68 -4.35
C MET A 638 -9.66 -19.55 -5.24
N THR A 639 -10.97 -19.40 -5.07
CA THR A 639 -11.95 -19.97 -5.99
C THR A 639 -11.91 -19.23 -7.33
N PHE A 640 -12.41 -19.86 -8.39
CA PHE A 640 -12.53 -19.21 -9.70
C PHE A 640 -13.31 -17.87 -9.63
N GLU A 641 -14.40 -17.82 -8.85
CA GLU A 641 -15.16 -16.58 -8.66
C GLU A 641 -14.35 -15.51 -7.93
N GLU A 642 -13.51 -15.88 -6.96
CA GLU A 642 -12.62 -14.93 -6.26
C GLU A 642 -11.54 -14.36 -7.20
N ILE A 643 -10.97 -15.18 -8.10
CA ILE A 643 -10.00 -14.70 -9.12
C ILE A 643 -10.70 -13.76 -10.11
N LYS A 644 -11.92 -14.13 -10.55
CA LYS A 644 -12.74 -13.31 -11.46
C LYS A 644 -13.14 -11.98 -10.82
N ASP A 645 -13.42 -11.96 -9.52
CA ASP A 645 -13.66 -10.72 -8.78
C ASP A 645 -12.36 -9.88 -8.62
N GLN A 646 -11.16 -10.51 -8.54
CA GLN A 646 -9.89 -9.77 -8.56
C GLN A 646 -9.62 -9.12 -9.91
N PHE A 647 -9.93 -9.80 -11.02
CA PHE A 647 -9.80 -9.22 -12.36
C PHE A 647 -10.54 -7.89 -12.46
N ALA A 648 -11.82 -7.87 -12.06
CA ALA A 648 -12.62 -6.65 -12.07
C ALA A 648 -12.06 -5.58 -11.12
N THR A 649 -11.61 -6.02 -9.94
CA THR A 649 -11.01 -5.14 -8.92
C THR A 649 -9.76 -4.43 -9.42
N ILE A 650 -8.80 -5.16 -9.99
CA ILE A 650 -7.53 -4.58 -10.42
C ILE A 650 -7.74 -3.67 -11.64
N THR A 651 -8.62 -4.08 -12.57
CA THR A 651 -8.96 -3.27 -13.75
C THR A 651 -9.48 -1.88 -13.36
N VAL A 652 -10.47 -1.82 -12.47
CA VAL A 652 -11.09 -0.54 -12.07
C VAL A 652 -10.19 0.25 -11.11
N ALA A 653 -9.55 -0.42 -10.14
CA ALA A 653 -8.78 0.27 -9.12
C ALA A 653 -7.43 0.81 -9.63
N GLY A 654 -6.78 0.09 -10.56
CA GLY A 654 -5.49 0.48 -11.12
C GLY A 654 -5.59 1.63 -12.12
N GLU A 655 -6.71 1.71 -12.84
CA GLU A 655 -6.91 2.72 -13.89
C GLU A 655 -7.24 4.10 -13.31
N ASP A 656 -8.38 4.22 -12.63
CA ASP A 656 -8.99 5.51 -12.27
C ASP A 656 -8.09 6.29 -11.30
N THR A 657 -7.40 5.56 -10.42
CA THR A 657 -6.52 6.19 -9.42
C THR A 657 -5.24 6.77 -10.04
N THR A 658 -4.61 6.03 -10.96
CA THR A 658 -3.40 6.53 -11.65
C THR A 658 -3.76 7.67 -12.62
N ALA A 659 -4.82 7.51 -13.43
CA ALA A 659 -5.23 8.51 -14.41
C ALA A 659 -5.44 9.90 -13.79
N ASN A 660 -6.21 9.95 -12.69
CA ASN A 660 -6.49 11.19 -11.98
C ASN A 660 -5.22 11.80 -11.35
N THR A 661 -4.29 10.98 -10.86
CA THR A 661 -3.04 11.48 -10.29
C THR A 661 -2.15 12.09 -11.37
N VAL A 662 -2.06 11.47 -12.54
CA VAL A 662 -1.35 12.03 -13.70
C VAL A 662 -2.03 13.32 -14.16
N ALA A 663 -3.37 13.35 -14.23
CA ALA A 663 -4.14 14.54 -14.57
C ALA A 663 -3.82 15.72 -13.63
N TRP A 664 -3.87 15.50 -12.31
CA TRP A 664 -3.49 16.53 -11.32
C TRP A 664 -2.02 16.94 -11.39
N SER A 665 -1.13 16.01 -11.78
CA SER A 665 0.30 16.33 -12.00
C SER A 665 0.47 17.29 -13.17
N LEU A 666 -0.17 17.02 -14.32
CA LEU A 666 -0.12 17.89 -15.49
C LEU A 666 -0.82 19.23 -15.23
N TYR A 667 -1.91 19.24 -14.46
CA TYR A 667 -2.57 20.47 -14.02
C TYR A 667 -1.63 21.36 -13.18
N GLU A 668 -0.90 20.79 -12.22
CA GLU A 668 0.05 21.57 -11.43
C GLU A 668 1.29 21.99 -12.23
N LEU A 669 1.76 21.17 -13.17
CA LEU A 669 2.82 21.56 -14.10
C LEU A 669 2.38 22.70 -15.03
N ALA A 670 1.11 22.74 -15.44
CA ALA A 670 0.53 23.83 -16.23
C ALA A 670 0.44 25.15 -15.45
N LYS A 671 0.33 25.08 -14.12
CA LYS A 671 0.35 26.24 -13.21
C LYS A 671 1.77 26.69 -12.83
N ASN A 672 2.76 25.81 -12.97
CA ASN A 672 4.12 26.04 -12.51
C ASN A 672 5.14 25.82 -13.65
N PRO A 673 5.28 26.77 -14.59
CA PRO A 673 6.21 26.65 -15.73
C PRO A 673 7.66 26.38 -15.30
N ASP A 674 8.12 27.01 -14.22
CA ASP A 674 9.48 26.81 -13.70
C ASP A 674 9.73 25.37 -13.24
N LEU A 675 8.74 24.74 -12.59
CA LEU A 675 8.82 23.34 -12.18
C LEU A 675 8.83 22.43 -13.40
N GLN A 676 8.02 22.75 -14.41
CA GLN A 676 7.97 22.01 -15.67
C GLN A 676 9.30 22.05 -16.42
N GLN A 677 9.97 23.22 -16.45
CA GLN A 677 11.29 23.35 -17.04
C GLN A 677 12.36 22.57 -16.26
N LYS A 678 12.34 22.64 -14.92
CA LYS A 678 13.26 21.87 -14.07
C LYS A 678 13.10 20.36 -14.25
N LEU A 679 11.86 19.88 -14.28
CA LEU A 679 11.56 18.48 -14.53
C LEU A 679 12.04 18.04 -15.92
N ARG A 680 11.83 18.87 -16.95
CA ARG A 680 12.32 18.58 -18.29
C ARG A 680 13.84 18.49 -18.34
N ALA A 681 14.55 19.41 -17.70
CA ALA A 681 16.01 19.37 -17.62
C ALA A 681 16.52 18.10 -16.91
N GLU A 682 15.92 17.73 -15.77
CA GLU A 682 16.23 16.48 -15.05
C GLU A 682 16.03 15.25 -15.95
N LEU A 683 14.94 15.22 -16.72
CA LEU A 683 14.67 14.13 -17.66
C LEU A 683 15.72 14.12 -18.78
N ASP A 684 16.03 15.25 -19.40
CA ASP A 684 17.03 15.32 -20.46
C ASP A 684 18.42 14.84 -20.00
N GLU A 685 18.81 15.15 -18.77
CA GLU A 685 20.04 14.65 -18.14
C GLU A 685 20.01 13.14 -17.86
N ALA A 686 18.85 12.58 -17.51
CA ALA A 686 18.69 11.14 -17.22
C ALA A 686 18.84 10.22 -18.45
N GLY A 687 18.83 10.77 -19.67
CA GLY A 687 19.03 10.02 -20.90
C GLY A 687 17.79 9.27 -21.41
N PRO A 688 17.96 8.25 -22.29
CA PRO A 688 16.85 7.57 -22.95
C PRO A 688 15.90 6.84 -22.00
N ALA A 689 14.60 6.83 -22.30
CA ALA A 689 13.55 6.26 -21.44
C ALA A 689 13.75 4.78 -21.03
N ASP A 690 14.49 4.00 -21.82
CA ASP A 690 14.78 2.60 -21.53
C ASP A 690 15.86 2.40 -20.45
N SER A 691 16.70 3.40 -20.19
CA SER A 691 17.80 3.36 -19.23
C SER A 691 17.58 4.19 -17.97
N ILE A 692 16.44 4.90 -17.87
CA ILE A 692 16.15 5.76 -16.71
C ILE A 692 15.86 4.89 -15.49
N ASP A 693 16.60 5.16 -14.41
CA ASP A 693 16.23 4.77 -13.06
C ASP A 693 15.32 5.86 -12.47
N TYR A 694 14.00 5.67 -12.60
CA TYR A 694 13.00 6.67 -12.21
C TYR A 694 13.02 6.98 -10.70
N ASP A 695 13.53 6.08 -9.87
CA ASP A 695 13.65 6.31 -8.43
C ASP A 695 14.75 7.34 -8.09
N ARG A 696 15.67 7.61 -9.02
CA ARG A 696 16.74 8.62 -8.90
C ARG A 696 16.40 9.99 -9.48
N LEU A 697 15.13 10.23 -9.82
CA LEU A 697 14.68 11.51 -10.36
C LEU A 697 14.01 12.35 -9.25
N PRO A 698 14.77 13.17 -8.49
CA PRO A 698 14.23 13.88 -7.33
C PRO A 698 13.08 14.84 -7.67
N VAL A 699 13.13 15.58 -8.78
CA VAL A 699 12.07 16.53 -9.18
C VAL A 699 10.80 15.80 -9.57
N LEU A 700 10.89 14.74 -10.38
CA LEU A 700 9.76 13.89 -10.74
C LEU A 700 9.09 13.28 -9.49
N ASN A 701 9.89 12.69 -8.60
CA ASN A 701 9.38 12.07 -7.38
C ASN A 701 8.80 13.11 -6.41
N ALA A 702 9.38 14.30 -6.31
CA ALA A 702 8.84 15.40 -5.53
C ALA A 702 7.48 15.88 -6.06
N LEU A 703 7.32 16.00 -7.38
CA LEU A 703 6.05 16.30 -8.03
C LEU A 703 4.99 15.25 -7.66
N ILE A 704 5.28 13.97 -7.89
CA ILE A 704 4.31 12.88 -7.65
C ILE A 704 3.91 12.82 -6.17
N LYS A 705 4.88 12.92 -5.24
CA LYS A 705 4.61 12.94 -3.79
C LYS A 705 3.73 14.12 -3.40
N GLU A 706 4.00 15.31 -3.92
CA GLU A 706 3.22 16.51 -3.58
C GLU A 706 1.81 16.49 -4.17
N VAL A 707 1.64 15.94 -5.38
CA VAL A 707 0.33 15.70 -5.97
C VAL A 707 -0.45 14.69 -5.15
N LEU A 708 0.13 13.53 -4.81
CA LEU A 708 -0.51 12.51 -3.97
C LEU A 708 -0.88 13.03 -2.58
N ARG A 709 -0.13 14.00 -2.05
CA ARG A 709 -0.45 14.67 -0.78
C ARG A 709 -1.68 15.58 -0.93
N LEU A 710 -1.65 16.52 -1.86
CA LEU A 710 -2.68 17.56 -1.98
C LEU A 710 -3.96 17.13 -2.69
N TYR A 711 -3.81 16.20 -3.63
CA TYR A 711 -4.85 15.63 -4.48
C TYR A 711 -4.96 14.12 -4.21
N SER A 712 -5.11 13.74 -2.93
CA SER A 712 -5.32 12.33 -2.56
C SER A 712 -6.48 11.74 -3.35
N THR A 713 -6.17 10.86 -4.31
CA THR A 713 -7.14 10.32 -5.25
C THR A 713 -8.27 9.59 -4.54
N VAL A 714 -7.97 8.92 -3.44
CA VAL A 714 -8.97 8.52 -2.43
C VAL A 714 -8.86 9.48 -1.24
N PRO A 715 -9.79 10.43 -1.08
CA PRO A 715 -9.67 11.46 -0.05
C PRO A 715 -10.11 11.00 1.34
N GLN A 716 -10.92 9.95 1.43
CA GLN A 716 -11.37 9.39 2.70
C GLN A 716 -11.74 7.90 2.56
N THR A 717 -11.63 7.15 3.65
CA THR A 717 -12.17 5.77 3.74
C THR A 717 -12.88 5.54 5.06
N GLU A 718 -13.80 4.59 5.10
CA GLU A 718 -14.64 4.31 6.26
C GLU A 718 -14.19 3.04 6.99
N ARG A 719 -14.31 3.05 8.32
CA ARG A 719 -14.31 1.88 9.20
C ARG A 719 -15.47 1.96 10.18
N VAL A 720 -15.80 0.83 10.78
CA VAL A 720 -16.76 0.69 11.88
C VAL A 720 -16.10 -0.09 13.00
N ALA A 721 -16.26 0.40 14.23
CA ALA A 721 -15.79 -0.30 15.42
C ALA A 721 -16.63 -1.59 15.64
N ALA A 722 -15.99 -2.75 15.56
CA ALA A 722 -16.63 -4.05 15.73
C ALA A 722 -17.01 -4.35 17.19
N LYS A 723 -16.34 -3.66 18.13
CA LYS A 723 -16.51 -3.72 19.58
C LYS A 723 -16.28 -2.33 20.18
N ASP A 724 -16.68 -2.14 21.43
CA ASP A 724 -16.26 -0.96 22.20
C ASP A 724 -14.73 -0.93 22.25
N SER A 725 -14.15 0.25 22.02
CA SER A 725 -12.71 0.46 21.96
C SER A 725 -12.35 1.87 22.42
N VAL A 726 -11.06 2.15 22.51
CA VAL A 726 -10.53 3.47 22.87
C VAL A 726 -9.51 3.87 21.81
N LEU A 727 -9.62 5.10 21.31
CA LEU A 727 -8.73 5.67 20.31
C LEU A 727 -7.68 6.57 20.99
N PRO A 728 -6.38 6.31 20.84
CA PRO A 728 -5.34 7.20 21.35
C PRO A 728 -5.27 8.50 20.53
N LEU A 729 -4.87 9.60 21.15
CA LEU A 729 -4.68 10.90 20.50
C LEU A 729 -3.21 11.28 20.46
N SER A 730 -2.76 11.88 19.36
CA SER A 730 -1.39 12.43 19.26
C SER A 730 -1.19 13.65 20.18
N GLN A 731 -2.28 14.36 20.49
CA GLN A 731 -2.29 15.52 21.38
C GLN A 731 -3.45 15.43 22.36
N SER A 732 -3.22 15.85 23.62
CA SER A 732 -4.27 15.89 24.62
C SER A 732 -5.32 16.96 24.29
N ILE A 733 -6.60 16.62 24.42
CA ILE A 733 -7.72 17.54 24.17
C ILE A 733 -8.34 17.93 25.51
N THR A 734 -8.66 19.21 25.70
CA THR A 734 -9.46 19.68 26.85
C THR A 734 -10.94 19.69 26.48
N THR A 735 -11.75 18.94 27.22
CA THR A 735 -13.20 18.88 26.99
C THR A 735 -13.88 20.18 27.46
N SER A 736 -15.14 20.38 27.07
CA SER A 736 -15.97 21.51 27.55
C SER A 736 -16.18 21.53 29.07
N SER A 737 -15.95 20.40 29.76
CA SER A 737 -15.97 20.32 31.22
C SER A 737 -14.63 20.65 31.88
N GLY A 738 -13.61 21.06 31.11
CA GLY A 738 -12.25 21.33 31.58
C GLY A 738 -11.40 20.08 31.82
N LYS A 739 -11.88 18.88 31.46
CA LYS A 739 -11.13 17.64 31.64
C LYS A 739 -10.16 17.44 30.48
N VAL A 740 -8.89 17.22 30.77
CA VAL A 740 -7.90 16.82 29.76
C VAL A 740 -8.06 15.33 29.47
N ILE A 741 -8.17 14.97 28.19
CA ILE A 741 -8.24 13.59 27.70
C ILE A 741 -7.13 13.34 26.70
N THR A 742 -6.53 12.16 26.76
CA THR A 742 -5.50 11.68 25.82
C THR A 742 -6.02 10.59 24.89
N GLU A 743 -7.30 10.24 25.05
CA GLU A 743 -7.94 9.13 24.37
C GLU A 743 -9.46 9.36 24.25
N ILE A 744 -10.08 8.77 23.22
CA ILE A 744 -11.53 8.90 22.95
C ILE A 744 -12.19 7.51 22.94
N PRO A 745 -13.21 7.26 23.78
CA PRO A 745 -13.96 6.02 23.71
C PRO A 745 -14.85 5.99 22.45
N VAL A 746 -14.84 4.86 21.76
CA VAL A 746 -15.72 4.58 20.63
C VAL A 746 -16.58 3.36 20.91
N LYS A 747 -17.85 3.44 20.54
CA LYS A 747 -18.81 2.35 20.76
C LYS A 747 -18.84 1.39 19.58
N LYS A 748 -19.18 0.13 19.86
CA LYS A 748 -19.50 -0.85 18.82
C LYS A 748 -20.54 -0.26 17.85
N GLY A 749 -20.27 -0.38 16.55
CA GLY A 749 -21.10 0.14 15.48
C GLY A 749 -20.85 1.62 15.16
N GLN A 750 -19.95 2.31 15.86
CA GLN A 750 -19.60 3.69 15.54
C GLN A 750 -18.76 3.75 14.26
N HIS A 751 -19.15 4.65 13.36
CA HIS A 751 -18.46 4.89 12.10
C HIS A 751 -17.28 5.83 12.31
N LEU A 752 -16.14 5.46 11.71
CA LEU A 752 -14.87 6.14 11.76
C LEU A 752 -14.46 6.46 10.32
N ILE A 753 -14.25 7.73 10.01
CA ILE A 753 -13.86 8.20 8.69
C ILE A 753 -12.39 8.60 8.75
N ILE A 754 -11.55 7.81 8.09
CA ILE A 754 -10.14 8.10 7.86
C ILE A 754 -10.10 9.24 6.83
N ALA A 755 -9.87 10.47 7.28
CA ALA A 755 -9.90 11.68 6.46
C ALA A 755 -8.50 11.97 5.88
N ILE A 756 -8.15 11.27 4.80
CA ILE A 756 -6.81 11.28 4.19
C ILE A 756 -6.42 12.69 3.73
N SER A 757 -7.29 13.39 2.99
CA SER A 757 -7.02 14.76 2.54
C SER A 757 -6.87 15.76 3.70
N SER A 758 -7.59 15.54 4.80
CA SER A 758 -7.47 16.37 6.01
C SER A 758 -6.15 16.11 6.73
N TYR A 759 -5.71 14.85 6.85
CA TYR A 759 -4.39 14.50 7.38
C TYR A 759 -3.26 15.14 6.56
N HIS A 760 -3.35 15.08 5.23
CA HIS A 760 -2.36 15.66 4.33
C HIS A 760 -2.29 17.20 4.34
N ARG A 761 -3.21 17.88 5.03
CA ARG A 761 -3.24 19.34 5.19
C ARG A 761 -3.10 19.80 6.65
N LEU A 762 -2.76 18.88 7.56
CA LEU A 762 -2.47 19.24 8.95
C LEU A 762 -1.20 20.08 9.03
N THR A 763 -1.32 21.30 9.56
CA THR A 763 -0.17 22.19 9.76
C THR A 763 0.83 21.66 10.78
N SER A 764 0.38 20.85 11.75
CA SER A 764 1.24 20.16 12.70
C SER A 764 2.10 19.06 12.08
N VAL A 765 1.74 18.59 10.87
CA VAL A 765 2.44 17.51 10.15
C VAL A 765 3.18 18.05 8.94
N TRP A 766 2.60 19.03 8.23
CA TRP A 766 3.13 19.51 6.95
C TRP A 766 3.65 20.94 6.99
N GLY A 767 3.65 21.58 8.17
CA GLY A 767 4.09 22.95 8.37
C GLY A 767 2.99 23.99 8.09
N ALA A 768 3.32 25.28 8.26
CA ALA A 768 2.36 26.36 8.04
C ALA A 768 1.86 26.44 6.59
N ASP A 769 2.65 25.96 5.63
CA ASP A 769 2.35 25.91 4.20
C ASP A 769 1.64 24.61 3.78
N ALA A 770 1.01 23.88 4.71
CA ALA A 770 0.36 22.60 4.46
C ALA A 770 -0.72 22.63 3.36
N GLU A 771 -1.29 23.79 3.04
CA GLU A 771 -2.30 23.93 1.99
C GLU A 771 -1.72 24.21 0.61
N GLU A 772 -0.45 24.62 0.53
CA GLU A 772 0.24 25.03 -0.69
C GLU A 772 0.85 23.85 -1.44
N PHE A 773 0.79 23.90 -2.78
CA PHE A 773 1.51 22.98 -3.66
C PHE A 773 2.98 23.36 -3.74
N LYS A 774 3.82 22.63 -3.00
CA LYS A 774 5.24 22.95 -2.84
C LYS A 774 6.11 21.69 -2.92
N PRO A 775 6.45 21.21 -4.13
CA PRO A 775 7.30 20.04 -4.31
C PRO A 775 8.68 20.17 -3.66
N SER A 776 9.22 21.39 -3.49
CA SER A 776 10.54 21.61 -2.88
C SER A 776 10.66 21.02 -1.47
N ARG A 777 9.55 20.84 -0.73
CA ARG A 777 9.56 20.18 0.59
C ARG A 777 10.17 18.77 0.57
N TRP A 778 10.07 18.10 -0.58
CA TRP A 778 10.61 16.75 -0.79
C TRP A 778 12.06 16.78 -1.27
N LEU A 779 12.51 17.89 -1.87
CA LEU A 779 13.87 18.08 -2.37
C LEU A 779 14.82 18.51 -1.25
N ASP A 780 14.34 19.41 -0.37
CA ASP A 780 15.16 20.02 0.67
C ASP A 780 15.36 19.10 1.89
N GLY A 781 14.89 17.85 1.84
CA GLY A 781 14.86 16.92 2.98
C GLY A 781 13.93 17.34 4.13
N ASN A 782 13.26 18.50 4.00
CA ASN A 782 12.41 19.13 5.01
C ASN A 782 10.99 18.53 5.06
N VAL A 783 10.85 17.22 4.90
CA VAL A 783 9.58 16.53 5.13
C VAL A 783 9.37 16.48 6.64
N PRO A 784 8.38 17.17 7.22
CA PRO A 784 8.25 17.17 8.66
C PRO A 784 7.78 15.78 9.09
N SER A 785 8.68 14.98 9.67
CA SER A 785 8.30 13.68 10.23
C SER A 785 7.55 13.94 11.53
N ALA A 786 6.23 13.86 11.50
CA ALA A 786 5.42 13.91 12.72
C ALA A 786 5.54 12.62 13.56
N GLY A 787 6.69 11.94 13.54
CA GLY A 787 6.99 10.70 14.29
C GLY A 787 6.19 9.46 13.85
N THR A 788 5.09 9.61 13.14
CA THR A 788 4.15 8.52 12.84
C THR A 788 4.13 8.20 11.34
N SER A 789 4.77 7.10 10.95
CA SER A 789 4.65 6.54 9.59
C SER A 789 3.26 5.94 9.36
N LEU A 790 2.55 6.40 8.33
CA LEU A 790 1.16 5.98 8.03
C LEU A 790 0.96 5.25 6.70
N GLY A 791 1.95 5.24 5.80
CA GLY A 791 1.79 4.62 4.49
C GLY A 791 3.10 4.30 3.78
N PRO A 792 3.05 3.47 2.74
CA PRO A 792 4.22 2.80 2.16
C PRO A 792 5.10 3.71 1.30
N TYR A 793 4.59 4.86 0.85
CA TYR A 793 5.28 5.77 -0.05
C TYR A 793 5.50 7.11 0.62
N SER A 794 6.72 7.36 1.10
CA SER A 794 7.11 8.61 1.78
C SER A 794 6.19 9.00 2.95
N ASN A 795 5.68 8.00 3.69
CA ASN A 795 4.72 8.18 4.80
C ASN A 795 3.37 8.81 4.40
N LEU A 796 3.07 8.90 3.11
CA LEU A 796 1.78 9.40 2.61
C LEU A 796 0.70 8.35 2.82
N LEU A 797 -0.46 8.80 3.31
CA LEU A 797 -1.62 7.95 3.54
C LEU A 797 -2.44 7.74 2.25
N SER A 798 -1.99 8.26 1.10
CA SER A 798 -2.66 8.13 -0.21
C SER A 798 -2.82 6.66 -0.65
N PHE A 799 -1.88 5.80 -0.27
CA PHE A 799 -1.94 4.35 -0.51
C PHE A 799 -2.44 3.56 0.70
N LEU A 800 -3.03 4.24 1.70
CA LEU A 800 -3.38 3.68 3.00
C LEU A 800 -2.17 3.08 3.76
N GLY A 801 -2.43 2.55 4.96
CA GLY A 801 -1.43 1.88 5.80
C GLY A 801 -1.90 0.55 6.39
N GLY A 802 -0.98 -0.12 7.07
CA GLY A 802 -1.21 -1.39 7.77
C GLY A 802 -1.56 -2.54 6.83
N SER A 803 -2.33 -3.51 7.34
CA SER A 803 -2.76 -4.70 6.54
C SER A 803 -3.58 -4.35 5.29
N ARG A 804 -4.11 -3.12 5.20
CA ARG A 804 -4.95 -2.61 4.11
C ARG A 804 -4.21 -1.68 3.15
N THR A 805 -2.89 -1.60 3.27
CA THR A 805 -2.04 -0.87 2.32
C THR A 805 -2.35 -1.31 0.88
N CYS A 806 -2.43 -0.35 -0.04
CA CYS A 806 -2.65 -0.61 -1.46
C CYS A 806 -1.66 -1.67 -1.95
N ILE A 807 -2.13 -2.71 -2.63
CA ILE A 807 -1.24 -3.76 -3.14
C ILE A 807 -0.51 -3.32 -4.42
N GLY A 808 -1.14 -2.46 -5.22
CA GLY A 808 -0.63 -1.97 -6.50
C GLY A 808 0.16 -0.66 -6.42
N TRP A 809 0.59 -0.21 -5.24
CA TRP A 809 1.21 1.12 -5.12
C TRP A 809 2.50 1.26 -5.96
N ARG A 810 3.33 0.21 -6.03
CA ARG A 810 4.57 0.22 -6.85
C ARG A 810 4.25 0.31 -8.35
N PHE A 811 3.25 -0.44 -8.81
CA PHE A 811 2.76 -0.36 -10.18
C PHE A 811 2.33 1.07 -10.51
N SER A 812 1.49 1.64 -9.64
CA SER A 812 0.93 2.99 -9.83
C SER A 812 2.03 4.06 -9.86
N ILE A 813 3.04 3.99 -9.00
CA ILE A 813 4.19 4.92 -9.03
C ILE A 813 5.00 4.77 -10.31
N ALA A 814 5.33 3.54 -10.73
CA ALA A 814 6.09 3.30 -11.96
C ALA A 814 5.33 3.81 -13.19
N GLU A 815 4.02 3.54 -13.26
CA GLU A 815 3.13 4.02 -14.31
C GLU A 815 3.08 5.56 -14.35
N MET A 816 2.90 6.24 -13.21
CA MET A 816 2.92 7.70 -13.12
C MET A 816 4.26 8.28 -13.59
N GLN A 817 5.38 7.74 -13.09
CA GLN A 817 6.72 8.20 -13.44
C GLN A 817 6.95 8.13 -14.95
N ILE A 818 6.63 6.99 -15.58
CA ILE A 818 6.84 6.75 -17.01
C ILE A 818 5.94 7.66 -17.86
N ILE A 819 4.64 7.74 -17.55
CA ILE A 819 3.70 8.55 -18.33
C ILE A 819 4.05 10.04 -18.23
N ILE A 820 4.28 10.56 -17.02
CA ILE A 820 4.64 11.97 -16.82
C ILE A 820 5.95 12.31 -17.55
N SER A 821 6.94 11.42 -17.48
CA SER A 821 8.24 11.64 -18.13
C SER A 821 8.13 11.72 -19.64
N GLU A 822 7.38 10.83 -20.28
CA GLU A 822 7.14 10.86 -21.73
C GLU A 822 6.46 12.16 -22.15
N LEU A 823 5.39 12.55 -21.44
CA LEU A 823 4.59 13.72 -21.77
C LEU A 823 5.36 15.03 -21.56
N VAL A 824 6.15 15.16 -20.49
CA VAL A 824 6.92 16.39 -20.21
C VAL A 824 8.08 16.60 -21.17
N ARG A 825 8.68 15.52 -21.70
CA ARG A 825 9.72 15.62 -22.74
C ARG A 825 9.19 16.13 -24.07
N LYS A 826 7.97 15.75 -24.44
CA LYS A 826 7.38 16.04 -25.76
C LYS A 826 6.53 17.30 -25.80
N PHE A 827 5.97 17.68 -24.66
CA PHE A 827 4.99 18.76 -24.60
C PHE A 827 5.28 19.76 -23.49
N SER A 828 4.76 20.96 -23.68
CA SER A 828 4.59 21.96 -22.64
C SER A 828 3.12 22.21 -22.35
N PHE A 829 2.82 22.47 -21.08
CA PHE A 829 1.46 22.62 -20.57
C PHE A 829 1.22 24.02 -20.01
N ALA A 830 0.04 24.58 -20.29
CA ALA A 830 -0.46 25.81 -19.68
C ALA A 830 -1.98 25.74 -19.44
N LEU A 831 -2.48 26.49 -18.46
CA LEU A 831 -3.93 26.58 -18.24
C LEU A 831 -4.59 27.46 -19.32
N PRO A 832 -5.75 27.06 -19.86
CA PRO A 832 -6.56 27.95 -20.69
C PRO A 832 -7.13 29.10 -19.84
N SER A 833 -7.29 30.28 -20.42
CA SER A 833 -7.74 31.49 -19.72
C SER A 833 -9.19 31.46 -19.23
N GLU A 834 -10.03 30.56 -19.77
CA GLU A 834 -11.49 30.60 -19.58
C GLU A 834 -12.08 29.36 -18.88
N VAL A 835 -11.26 28.39 -18.45
CA VAL A 835 -11.78 27.16 -17.83
C VAL A 835 -11.43 27.06 -16.35
N GLU A 836 -12.48 27.05 -15.51
CA GLU A 836 -12.36 26.71 -14.10
C GLU A 836 -12.42 25.20 -13.91
N VAL A 837 -11.36 24.64 -13.32
CA VAL A 837 -11.27 23.22 -12.96
C VAL A 837 -11.44 23.10 -11.44
N GLN A 838 -12.42 22.30 -11.02
CA GLN A 838 -12.73 22.08 -9.61
C GLN A 838 -12.48 20.63 -9.20
N ARG A 839 -12.04 20.44 -7.95
CA ARG A 839 -11.89 19.11 -7.34
C ARG A 839 -13.25 18.56 -6.96
N THR A 840 -13.62 17.39 -7.50
CA THR A 840 -14.88 16.72 -7.15
C THR A 840 -14.62 15.29 -6.68
N PHE A 841 -15.24 14.89 -5.57
CA PHE A 841 -15.13 13.52 -5.08
C PHE A 841 -16.25 12.66 -5.65
N ALA A 842 -15.93 11.86 -6.65
CA ALA A 842 -16.77 10.80 -7.18
C ALA A 842 -16.50 9.51 -6.38
N ILE A 843 -15.93 8.49 -7.04
CA ILE A 843 -15.23 7.37 -6.39
C ILE A 843 -13.82 7.81 -6.00
N THR A 844 -13.21 8.62 -6.86
CA THR A 844 -11.91 9.25 -6.72
C THR A 844 -12.02 10.77 -6.81
N LEU A 845 -10.93 11.48 -6.54
CA LEU A 845 -10.84 12.93 -6.69
C LEU A 845 -10.57 13.29 -8.16
N VAL A 846 -11.62 13.69 -8.88
CA VAL A 846 -11.56 13.98 -10.32
C VAL A 846 -11.53 15.49 -10.60
N PRO A 847 -10.83 15.94 -11.65
CA PRO A 847 -11.00 17.28 -12.21
C PRO A 847 -12.36 17.39 -12.89
N MET A 848 -13.11 18.44 -12.56
CA MET A 848 -14.46 18.68 -13.06
C MET A 848 -14.55 20.11 -13.61
N THR A 849 -15.15 20.25 -14.80
CA THR A 849 -15.58 21.54 -15.35
C THR A 849 -17.12 21.61 -15.34
N ALA A 850 -17.70 22.71 -15.83
CA ALA A 850 -19.14 22.82 -15.98
C ALA A 850 -19.76 21.73 -16.89
N ASP A 851 -18.97 21.18 -17.83
CA ASP A 851 -19.40 20.19 -18.81
C ASP A 851 -19.13 18.73 -18.39
N GLY A 852 -18.69 18.52 -17.14
CA GLY A 852 -18.42 17.19 -16.57
C GLY A 852 -16.93 16.92 -16.31
N PRO A 853 -16.54 15.64 -16.12
CA PRO A 853 -15.17 15.24 -15.83
C PRO A 853 -14.27 15.54 -17.04
N ARG A 854 -13.49 16.61 -16.95
CA ARG A 854 -12.63 17.14 -18.02
C ARG A 854 -11.44 17.87 -17.43
N LEU A 855 -10.35 17.89 -18.19
CA LEU A 855 -9.17 18.68 -17.89
C LEU A 855 -8.61 19.27 -19.19
N PRO A 856 -9.17 20.39 -19.67
CA PRO A 856 -8.62 21.09 -20.81
C PRO A 856 -7.33 21.81 -20.42
N LEU A 857 -6.25 21.50 -21.13
CA LEU A 857 -4.96 22.19 -21.03
C LEU A 857 -4.54 22.71 -22.40
N ARG A 858 -3.85 23.85 -22.44
CA ARG A 858 -3.10 24.25 -23.64
C ARG A 858 -1.84 23.38 -23.70
N VAL A 859 -1.71 22.59 -24.76
CA VAL A 859 -0.63 21.62 -24.96
C VAL A 859 0.17 22.01 -26.20
N VAL A 860 1.42 22.41 -26.03
CA VAL A 860 2.29 22.83 -27.13
C VAL A 860 3.40 21.81 -27.31
N ARG A 861 3.55 21.29 -28.54
CA ARG A 861 4.64 20.40 -28.94
C ARG A 861 5.98 21.13 -28.86
N LEU A 862 7.01 20.47 -28.32
CA LEU A 862 8.36 21.00 -28.19
C LEU A 862 9.25 20.74 -29.41
#